data_AF-A0A8H5D6Z0-F1
#
_entry.id   AF-A0A8H5D6Z0-F1
#
_cell.length_a   1.000
_cell.length_b   1.000
_cell.length_c   1.000
_cell.angle_alpha   90.00
_cell.angle_beta   90.00
_cell.angle_gamma   90.00
#
_symmetry.space_group_name_H-M   'P 1'
#
loop_
_entity.id
_entity.type
_entity.pdbx_description
1 polymer ?
#
loop_
_entity_poly.entity_id
_entity_poly.type
_entity_poly.pdbx_seq_one_letter_code
_entity_poly.pdbx_strand_id
1 'polypeptide(L)'
;MSYQGAPYPGPTPNYPQSYPPTNPYEQNGPLSQVYANDSKTPYDEGRFQPKKRINDPIFLILFILTVLGFAALSGIALNGWISNGGLGGGLGRQGAQTGTAVTLNRSAVYLLLLITAAAVLLSAIYLMLARAFTRILMHVTLVLSILLNVGICIYYWITRYYSGAIIFTIIALFSILAYWGYRARIPLAALLLQVVMDVSKHHLSVYVVAFTALLVQAAFGVWYVFTVIATYAEWTPSSPACNAQTSCSSGKVAGLIFFETFAFLWASQVIGNVALATLAGGPYGCWYYFGPKGSYGGEMPKSPTVSAFGRASTLSLGSIAFGSLIVTLLDLLRLILEAVRNSASQDDNPIGACLACCAACFVGCIQNLVEYFNRYAYIEIALYGKAYIPAAKDTWRLFKDRGIDALVNDSLVGMTLTWGAYVIGLLSSLFAYLYLRFTSPSYNADGQYTAPLLLFSFLVGLQCSLTMSSAIEAGVSTIFVGLGEDPQVLQSRAPELFGMIASHYPHVVQAFASDVSRASLVQVLTDKCDSENQAFCAEWTSAGYIDQVSIGFGAVSLLAILIGVSTYSRRRRIWKAVAWLVFFQALCQLTAFSLITHNYETAPFFEQARPGAGYILNILSWVLGLFVAVGVIVTGMAADSGHSVLGNLARFNKNLAFHSPFFDEPLFGLDTVALSRRNTQPARRDVVDASKFKDEVYPGFTAPTLAISGVNFTHSVASGDPFDTSVILWTRAEPLPSSSGQLPDQSVPVCLSFKIGTNSDLSGRPVDSGEAFTSYDIDFTLKVEATGLKADTKYFYQFADCTNPSIVSPIGATRTLANSNTPAERVNGGKPLTFAVFSCSQFQAGWFNAYGFAAHNTTADVFVHLGDYIYESIGNGAPIGRQTLGRELATIHDYRQRLGQYRSDLDLQAAHQRAPWITVCSSITSQDDHEVADNAWKAGTTDSNDTVAGCTFSPSGGCFTDRKLAGVRAYHEWMPIRQVDAKDQLRIWRNFQIGKLLDLTMLDTRQYNRDVTDVGYNHDFVASLASEPQRSLMGANQEKWFRDTLSDSKSRGAIWRVVGQQIVFTQISRQGDIDFDAWDGYRANRNRILDHLYNNRIDNTAILSGDSHLNWASDLAHPNDNTTYNPTTGRGAVGVEFAGTGVTSSTGPFNRQTFDQATNTSAIYVRDNIDLQWQEGFFRGFFTLEVTPKTLNATYYSMRNVTFRNLDGFAAASFTVHAGENHLARPVAGGKVLSGALKSQGVN
;
A
#
# COMPACT_ATOMS: atom_id res chain seq x y z
N MET A 1 10.74 -96.42 -25.60
CA MET A 1 11.80 -95.45 -25.23
C MET A 1 11.12 -94.16 -24.78
N SER A 2 11.38 -93.51 -23.66
CA SER A 2 12.00 -93.84 -22.36
C SER A 2 12.10 -92.52 -21.60
N TYR A 3 11.62 -92.52 -20.34
CA TYR A 3 11.92 -91.61 -19.20
C TYR A 3 11.47 -90.13 -19.27
N GLN A 4 11.07 -89.44 -18.18
CA GLN A 4 10.51 -89.69 -16.82
C GLN A 4 10.66 -88.36 -16.02
N GLY A 5 9.74 -88.04 -15.10
CA GLY A 5 10.03 -87.17 -13.92
C GLY A 5 8.99 -86.08 -13.55
N ALA A 6 8.24 -86.30 -12.45
CA ALA A 6 7.26 -85.41 -11.75
C ALA A 6 7.93 -84.63 -10.55
N PRO A 7 7.29 -83.99 -9.50
CA PRO A 7 5.84 -83.84 -9.08
C PRO A 7 5.33 -82.52 -8.31
N TYR A 8 3.96 -82.32 -8.23
CA TYR A 8 2.99 -81.77 -7.18
C TYR A 8 3.21 -80.46 -6.28
N PRO A 9 2.22 -79.86 -5.50
CA PRO A 9 0.87 -79.24 -5.79
C PRO A 9 0.34 -78.02 -4.91
N GLY A 10 -0.81 -77.38 -5.30
CA GLY A 10 -1.90 -76.76 -4.46
C GLY A 10 -1.99 -75.21 -4.28
N PRO A 11 -3.13 -74.57 -3.85
CA PRO A 11 -4.59 -74.85 -4.00
C PRO A 11 -5.45 -73.65 -4.56
N THR A 12 -6.69 -73.95 -4.98
CA THR A 12 -7.80 -73.05 -5.42
C THR A 12 -8.82 -72.71 -4.30
N PRO A 13 -9.60 -71.61 -4.40
CA PRO A 13 -10.93 -71.50 -3.77
C PRO A 13 -12.11 -71.34 -4.76
N ASN A 14 -13.22 -72.07 -4.45
CA ASN A 14 -14.59 -72.02 -5.00
C ASN A 14 -15.27 -70.63 -4.87
N TYR A 15 -16.18 -70.19 -5.76
CA TYR A 15 -17.63 -70.49 -5.86
C TYR A 15 -18.25 -69.64 -7.01
N PRO A 16 -19.52 -69.82 -7.48
CA PRO A 16 -20.22 -70.99 -8.03
C PRO A 16 -20.73 -70.78 -9.49
N GLN A 17 -21.35 -71.83 -10.02
CA GLN A 17 -21.80 -72.07 -11.39
C GLN A 17 -22.88 -71.13 -11.97
N SER A 18 -22.81 -71.03 -13.30
CA SER A 18 -23.86 -70.77 -14.29
C SER A 18 -25.25 -71.38 -13.95
N TYR A 19 -26.30 -70.59 -14.13
CA TYR A 19 -27.66 -71.09 -14.39
C TYR A 19 -28.00 -70.91 -15.89
N PRO A 20 -28.39 -71.97 -16.62
CA PRO A 20 -29.03 -71.87 -17.93
C PRO A 20 -30.55 -71.59 -17.79
N PRO A 21 -31.27 -71.27 -18.89
CA PRO A 21 -32.61 -70.71 -18.84
C PRO A 21 -33.68 -71.81 -18.68
N THR A 22 -34.64 -71.60 -17.77
CA THR A 22 -35.88 -72.37 -17.73
C THR A 22 -37.06 -71.45 -17.40
N ASN A 23 -38.03 -71.44 -18.32
CA ASN A 23 -39.40 -70.99 -18.07
C ASN A 23 -40.26 -72.27 -18.11
N PRO A 24 -40.95 -72.63 -17.01
CA PRO A 24 -42.37 -72.92 -17.13
C PRO A 24 -43.25 -72.64 -15.89
N TYR A 25 -44.47 -72.12 -16.15
CA TYR A 25 -45.76 -72.23 -15.41
C TYR A 25 -45.88 -71.63 -14.00
N GLU A 26 -46.58 -70.50 -13.88
CA GLU A 26 -48.01 -70.39 -13.46
C GLU A 26 -48.23 -70.51 -11.94
N GLN A 27 -48.50 -69.38 -11.28
CA GLN A 27 -49.74 -69.19 -10.49
C GLN A 27 -49.87 -67.76 -9.95
N ASN A 28 -50.87 -67.06 -10.48
CA ASN A 28 -51.77 -66.10 -9.83
C ASN A 28 -51.21 -65.06 -8.86
N GLY A 29 -51.00 -63.85 -9.39
CA GLY A 29 -50.99 -62.59 -8.63
C GLY A 29 -51.01 -61.39 -9.58
N PRO A 30 -51.87 -60.37 -9.38
CA PRO A 30 -52.12 -59.32 -10.36
C PRO A 30 -50.97 -58.30 -10.35
N LEU A 31 -49.87 -58.60 -11.03
CA LEU A 31 -48.74 -57.67 -11.20
C LEU A 31 -48.29 -57.51 -12.67
N SER A 32 -49.00 -58.14 -13.62
CA SER A 32 -48.63 -58.15 -15.04
C SER A 32 -49.34 -57.09 -15.91
N GLN A 33 -50.14 -56.18 -15.34
CA GLN A 33 -50.81 -55.12 -16.11
C GLN A 33 -50.26 -53.70 -15.89
N VAL A 34 -49.31 -53.49 -14.98
CA VAL A 34 -48.83 -52.13 -14.64
C VAL A 34 -47.67 -51.67 -15.53
N TYR A 35 -46.98 -52.56 -16.25
CA TYR A 35 -45.86 -52.20 -17.12
C TYR A 35 -46.25 -51.80 -18.55
N ALA A 36 -47.55 -51.72 -18.87
CA ALA A 36 -48.00 -51.33 -20.22
C ALA A 36 -48.26 -49.82 -20.39
N ASN A 37 -48.46 -49.06 -19.30
CA ASN A 37 -49.02 -47.70 -19.40
C ASN A 37 -48.12 -46.56 -18.90
N ASP A 38 -46.89 -46.84 -18.44
CA ASP A 38 -45.94 -45.77 -18.09
C ASP A 38 -44.58 -45.96 -18.78
N SER A 39 -44.64 -46.44 -20.03
CA SER A 39 -43.55 -46.21 -20.96
C SER A 39 -43.64 -44.76 -21.42
N LYS A 40 -42.93 -43.86 -20.72
CA LYS A 40 -42.38 -42.72 -21.46
C LYS A 40 -41.53 -43.33 -22.56
N THR A 41 -42.07 -43.38 -23.78
CA THR A 41 -41.22 -43.70 -24.93
C THR A 41 -40.09 -42.66 -24.92
N PRO A 42 -38.80 -43.03 -24.97
CA PRO A 42 -37.71 -42.11 -24.66
C PRO A 42 -37.48 -41.00 -25.70
N TYR A 43 -38.44 -40.76 -26.61
CA TYR A 43 -38.27 -39.91 -27.79
C TYR A 43 -39.22 -38.69 -27.85
N ASP A 44 -40.07 -38.45 -26.84
CA ASP A 44 -41.08 -37.37 -26.89
C ASP A 44 -40.60 -35.96 -26.48
N GLU A 45 -39.32 -35.78 -26.14
CA GLU A 45 -38.70 -34.43 -26.07
C GLU A 45 -37.39 -34.33 -26.86
N GLY A 46 -37.45 -34.58 -28.17
CA GLY A 46 -36.56 -33.96 -29.16
C GLY A 46 -35.04 -34.08 -28.95
N ARG A 47 -34.53 -35.20 -28.42
CA ARG A 47 -33.09 -35.45 -28.26
C ARG A 47 -32.38 -35.41 -29.62
N PHE A 48 -31.28 -34.63 -29.72
CA PHE A 48 -30.58 -34.32 -30.98
C PHE A 48 -31.43 -33.70 -32.11
N GLN A 49 -32.68 -33.30 -31.85
CA GLN A 49 -33.53 -32.68 -32.88
C GLN A 49 -33.24 -31.17 -33.02
N PRO A 50 -33.15 -30.64 -34.25
CA PRO A 50 -32.92 -29.22 -34.46
C PRO A 50 -34.14 -28.38 -34.04
N LYS A 51 -34.02 -27.67 -32.91
CA LYS A 51 -35.01 -26.65 -32.52
C LYS A 51 -34.89 -25.42 -33.44
N LYS A 52 -36.02 -24.82 -33.81
CA LYS A 52 -36.06 -23.66 -34.74
C LYS A 52 -35.82 -22.29 -34.07
N ARG A 53 -35.62 -22.23 -32.74
CA ARG A 53 -35.52 -20.98 -31.97
C ARG A 53 -34.16 -20.84 -31.31
N ILE A 54 -33.64 -19.60 -31.29
CA ILE A 54 -32.43 -19.22 -30.56
C ILE A 54 -32.75 -19.15 -29.07
N ASN A 55 -31.96 -19.84 -28.25
CA ASN A 55 -32.08 -19.78 -26.79
C ASN A 55 -31.28 -18.59 -26.24
N ASP A 56 -31.85 -17.89 -25.26
CA ASP A 56 -31.22 -16.78 -24.53
C ASP A 56 -30.68 -15.62 -25.44
N PRO A 57 -31.54 -15.01 -26.29
CA PRO A 57 -31.11 -14.08 -27.34
C PRO A 57 -30.48 -12.77 -26.82
N ILE A 58 -30.84 -12.33 -25.61
CA ILE A 58 -30.28 -11.11 -25.00
C ILE A 58 -28.76 -11.24 -24.84
N PHE A 59 -28.30 -12.38 -24.32
CA PHE A 59 -26.88 -12.62 -24.07
C PHE A 59 -26.10 -12.83 -25.38
N LEU A 60 -26.75 -13.38 -26.41
CA LEU A 60 -26.18 -13.45 -27.75
C LEU A 60 -25.94 -12.06 -28.34
N ILE A 61 -26.92 -11.15 -28.26
CA ILE A 61 -26.78 -9.77 -28.77
C ILE A 61 -25.66 -9.04 -28.01
N LEU A 62 -25.62 -9.15 -26.68
CA LEU A 62 -24.57 -8.53 -25.86
C LEU A 62 -23.18 -9.05 -26.21
N PHE A 63 -23.05 -10.36 -26.46
CA PHE A 63 -21.79 -10.97 -26.85
C PHE A 63 -21.31 -10.44 -28.21
N ILE A 64 -22.20 -10.39 -29.21
CA ILE A 64 -21.87 -9.88 -30.55
C ILE A 64 -21.46 -8.40 -30.48
N LEU A 65 -22.18 -7.57 -29.73
CA LEU A 65 -21.84 -6.16 -29.55
C LEU A 65 -20.47 -5.98 -28.89
N THR A 66 -20.14 -6.80 -27.90
CA THR A 66 -18.82 -6.77 -27.24
C THR A 66 -17.69 -7.12 -28.21
N VAL A 67 -17.84 -8.18 -29.01
CA VAL A 67 -16.83 -8.59 -30.00
C VAL A 67 -16.66 -7.54 -31.10
N LEU A 68 -17.76 -6.96 -31.59
CA LEU A 68 -17.71 -5.86 -32.57
C LEU A 68 -17.06 -4.60 -31.98
N GLY A 69 -17.35 -4.27 -30.73
CA GLY A 69 -16.72 -3.15 -30.01
C GLY A 69 -15.21 -3.36 -29.86
N PHE A 70 -14.77 -4.57 -29.50
CA PHE A 70 -13.36 -4.93 -29.44
C PHE A 70 -12.68 -4.80 -30.82
N ALA A 71 -13.31 -5.32 -31.88
CA ALA A 71 -12.77 -5.23 -33.23
C ALA A 71 -12.63 -3.77 -33.73
N ALA A 72 -13.63 -2.93 -33.45
CA ALA A 72 -13.60 -1.52 -33.79
C ALA A 72 -12.50 -0.76 -33.03
N LEU A 73 -12.40 -0.98 -31.72
CA LEU A 73 -11.36 -0.39 -30.88
C LEU A 73 -9.96 -0.84 -31.33
N SER A 74 -9.77 -2.13 -31.56
CA SER A 74 -8.52 -2.70 -32.07
C SER A 74 -8.11 -2.09 -33.41
N GLY A 75 -9.06 -1.92 -34.34
CA GLY A 75 -8.81 -1.25 -35.62
C GLY A 75 -8.32 0.18 -35.46
N ILE A 76 -8.92 0.96 -34.53
CA ILE A 76 -8.50 2.33 -34.23
C ILE A 76 -7.11 2.35 -33.59
N ALA A 77 -6.89 1.52 -32.56
CA ALA A 77 -5.64 1.47 -31.80
C ALA A 77 -4.45 1.02 -32.66
N LEU A 78 -4.61 -0.07 -33.41
CA LEU A 78 -3.56 -0.60 -34.29
C LEU A 78 -3.27 0.36 -35.44
N ASN A 79 -4.28 1.01 -36.04
CA ASN A 79 -4.05 1.98 -37.11
C ASN A 79 -3.28 3.22 -36.60
N GLY A 80 -3.63 3.74 -35.42
CA GLY A 80 -2.89 4.82 -34.76
C GLY A 80 -1.44 4.42 -34.49
N TRP A 81 -1.24 3.26 -33.87
CA TRP A 81 0.09 2.74 -33.54
C TRP A 81 0.97 2.47 -34.78
N ILE A 82 0.39 1.98 -35.88
CA ILE A 82 1.08 1.83 -37.17
C ILE A 82 1.46 3.19 -37.76
N SER A 83 0.53 4.17 -37.73
CA SER A 83 0.76 5.50 -38.30
C SER A 83 1.87 6.28 -37.57
N ASN A 84 2.05 6.00 -36.27
CA ASN A 84 3.08 6.60 -35.42
C ASN A 84 4.42 5.81 -35.42
N GLY A 85 4.59 4.84 -36.33
CA GLY A 85 5.84 4.08 -36.47
C GLY A 85 6.07 3.01 -35.40
N GLY A 86 5.03 2.60 -34.67
CA GLY A 86 5.10 1.70 -33.52
C GLY A 86 5.42 0.24 -33.84
N LEU A 87 5.18 -0.20 -35.08
CA LEU A 87 5.67 -1.48 -35.59
C LEU A 87 6.94 -1.22 -36.40
N GLY A 88 8.07 -1.15 -35.71
CA GLY A 88 9.39 -1.21 -36.34
C GLY A 88 9.54 -2.53 -37.12
N GLY A 89 9.24 -2.48 -38.43
CA GLY A 89 9.29 -3.62 -39.35
C GLY A 89 7.94 -3.90 -40.01
N GLY A 90 7.74 -3.38 -41.22
CA GLY A 90 6.45 -3.37 -41.91
C GLY A 90 5.93 -4.74 -42.40
N LEU A 91 4.61 -4.91 -42.28
CA LEU A 91 3.75 -5.51 -43.30
C LEU A 91 2.92 -4.37 -43.92
N GLY A 92 3.59 -3.40 -44.54
CA GLY A 92 2.94 -2.23 -45.13
C GLY A 92 3.93 -1.39 -45.91
N ARG A 93 3.61 -1.18 -47.20
CA ARG A 93 4.24 -0.35 -48.25
C ARG A 93 5.75 -0.06 -48.14
N GLN A 94 6.47 -0.51 -49.17
CA GLN A 94 7.86 -0.18 -49.50
C GLN A 94 8.20 1.29 -49.15
N GLY A 95 9.17 1.51 -48.26
CA GLY A 95 9.88 2.80 -48.19
C GLY A 95 10.33 3.31 -46.82
N ALA A 96 9.80 2.83 -45.68
CA ALA A 96 10.19 3.40 -44.38
C ALA A 96 11.30 2.59 -43.70
N GLN A 97 12.55 3.04 -43.83
CA GLN A 97 13.69 2.57 -43.03
C GLN A 97 13.82 3.39 -41.74
N THR A 98 13.09 3.03 -40.69
CA THR A 98 13.32 3.58 -39.34
C THR A 98 12.98 2.55 -38.26
N GLY A 99 14.00 2.05 -37.54
CA GLY A 99 13.85 1.28 -36.30
C GLY A 99 14.36 -0.18 -36.36
N THR A 100 15.16 -0.58 -35.38
CA THR A 100 15.67 -1.96 -35.19
C THR A 100 14.51 -2.93 -35.05
N ALA A 101 14.34 -3.76 -36.08
CA ALA A 101 13.16 -4.58 -36.21
C ALA A 101 13.08 -5.67 -35.13
N VAL A 102 11.89 -5.83 -34.54
CA VAL A 102 11.42 -7.15 -34.08
C VAL A 102 11.12 -7.97 -35.35
N THR A 103 12.14 -8.23 -36.16
CA THR A 103 12.03 -9.23 -37.22
C THR A 103 11.94 -10.57 -36.54
N LEU A 104 10.84 -11.31 -36.75
CA LEU A 104 10.84 -12.75 -36.54
C LEU A 104 11.97 -13.33 -37.39
N ASN A 105 13.13 -13.55 -36.76
CA ASN A 105 14.26 -14.20 -37.41
C ASN A 105 13.81 -15.61 -37.80
N ARG A 106 14.28 -16.12 -38.94
CA ARG A 106 13.94 -17.45 -39.46
C ARG A 106 14.14 -18.56 -38.41
N SER A 107 15.17 -18.41 -37.59
CA SER A 107 15.49 -19.30 -36.46
C SER A 107 14.45 -19.27 -35.32
N ALA A 108 13.78 -18.14 -35.09
CA ALA A 108 12.72 -18.01 -34.09
C ALA A 108 11.41 -18.67 -34.58
N VAL A 109 11.10 -18.55 -35.88
CA VAL A 109 9.97 -19.27 -36.50
C VAL A 109 10.20 -20.78 -36.43
N TYR A 110 11.40 -21.25 -36.77
CA TYR A 110 11.72 -22.68 -36.68
C TYR A 110 11.64 -23.21 -35.25
N LEU A 111 12.10 -22.44 -34.27
CA LEU A 111 11.98 -22.79 -32.85
C LEU A 111 10.51 -22.93 -32.43
N LEU A 112 9.66 -21.96 -32.78
CA LEU A 112 8.24 -21.98 -32.44
C LEU A 112 7.51 -23.17 -33.06
N LEU A 113 7.75 -23.45 -34.35
CA LEU A 113 7.16 -24.59 -35.04
C LEU A 113 7.65 -25.93 -34.45
N LEU A 114 8.94 -26.03 -34.12
CA LEU A 114 9.53 -27.22 -33.53
C LEU A 114 8.98 -27.50 -32.12
N ILE A 115 8.88 -26.47 -31.27
CA ILE A 115 8.31 -26.61 -29.92
C ILE A 115 6.84 -27.01 -30.01
N THR A 116 6.07 -26.37 -30.88
CA THR A 116 4.63 -26.67 -31.01
C THR A 116 4.42 -28.10 -31.52
N ALA A 117 5.20 -28.53 -32.52
CA ALA A 117 5.14 -29.90 -33.01
C ALA A 117 5.58 -30.93 -31.95
N ALA A 118 6.65 -30.64 -31.20
CA ALA A 118 7.13 -31.48 -30.11
C ALA A 118 6.09 -31.56 -28.98
N ALA A 119 5.46 -30.46 -28.60
CA ALA A 119 4.42 -30.41 -27.58
C ALA A 119 3.22 -31.29 -27.97
N VAL A 120 2.71 -31.16 -29.20
CA VAL A 120 1.60 -31.99 -29.69
C VAL A 120 1.96 -33.48 -29.69
N LEU A 121 3.18 -33.83 -30.12
CA LEU A 121 3.66 -35.21 -30.10
C LEU A 121 3.77 -35.76 -28.67
N LEU A 122 4.38 -35.01 -27.76
CA LEU A 122 4.54 -35.38 -26.35
C LEU A 122 3.18 -35.51 -25.65
N SER A 123 2.21 -34.63 -25.95
CA SER A 123 0.83 -34.75 -25.48
C SER A 123 0.15 -36.03 -25.96
N ALA A 124 0.32 -36.39 -27.24
CA ALA A 124 -0.23 -37.65 -27.76
C ALA A 124 0.39 -38.88 -27.08
N ILE A 125 1.72 -38.88 -26.88
CA ILE A 125 2.44 -39.94 -26.15
C ILE A 125 1.96 -40.04 -24.71
N TYR A 126 1.83 -38.90 -24.02
CA TYR A 126 1.34 -38.86 -22.64
C TYR A 126 -0.06 -39.43 -22.52
N LEU A 127 -0.98 -39.10 -23.43
CA LEU A 127 -2.31 -39.70 -23.46
C LEU A 127 -2.23 -41.23 -23.67
N MET A 128 -1.36 -41.72 -24.55
CA MET A 128 -1.17 -43.17 -24.70
C MET A 128 -0.66 -43.84 -23.41
N LEU A 129 0.26 -43.19 -22.69
CA LEU A 129 0.77 -43.65 -21.39
C LEU A 129 -0.31 -43.59 -20.30
N ALA A 130 -1.10 -42.52 -20.27
CA ALA A 130 -2.21 -42.35 -19.34
C ALA A 130 -3.28 -43.44 -19.52
N ARG A 131 -3.44 -43.98 -20.72
CA ARG A 131 -4.27 -45.18 -20.97
C ARG A 131 -3.61 -46.47 -20.47
N ALA A 132 -2.31 -46.66 -20.72
CA ALA A 132 -1.61 -47.91 -20.40
C ALA A 132 -1.40 -48.09 -18.88
N PHE A 133 -1.12 -47.01 -18.15
CA PHE A 133 -0.76 -47.03 -16.73
C PHE A 133 -1.69 -46.18 -15.86
N THR A 134 -2.98 -46.10 -16.21
CA THR A 134 -3.95 -45.17 -15.60
C THR A 134 -3.99 -45.23 -14.07
N ARG A 135 -4.05 -46.43 -13.50
CA ARG A 135 -4.12 -46.61 -12.04
C ARG A 135 -2.86 -46.15 -11.31
N ILE A 136 -1.68 -46.44 -11.87
CA ILE A 136 -0.40 -46.05 -11.27
C ILE A 136 -0.25 -44.53 -11.36
N LEU A 137 -0.58 -43.95 -12.51
CA LEU A 137 -0.45 -42.52 -12.78
C LEU A 137 -1.37 -41.69 -11.86
N MET A 138 -2.58 -42.15 -11.59
CA MET A 138 -3.51 -41.51 -10.62
C MET A 138 -2.97 -41.52 -9.18
N HIS A 139 -2.28 -42.60 -8.75
CA HIS A 139 -1.67 -42.62 -7.40
C HIS A 139 -0.46 -41.70 -7.30
N VAL A 140 0.42 -41.72 -8.31
CA VAL A 140 1.64 -40.89 -8.34
C VAL A 140 1.28 -39.41 -8.33
N THR A 141 0.28 -39.00 -9.11
CA THR A 141 -0.15 -37.59 -9.19
C THR A 141 -0.76 -37.09 -7.88
N LEU A 142 -1.53 -37.92 -7.18
CA LEU A 142 -2.03 -37.61 -5.83
C LEU A 142 -0.89 -37.38 -4.83
N VAL A 143 0.10 -38.27 -4.80
CA VAL A 143 1.25 -38.15 -3.90
C VAL A 143 2.08 -36.91 -4.23
N LEU A 144 2.34 -36.66 -5.52
CA LEU A 144 3.11 -35.52 -5.99
C LEU A 144 2.43 -34.19 -5.63
N SER A 145 1.10 -34.12 -5.73
CA SER A 145 0.30 -32.96 -5.32
C SER A 145 0.44 -32.64 -3.83
N ILE A 146 0.42 -33.66 -2.97
CA ILE A 146 0.62 -33.49 -1.53
C ILE A 146 2.05 -33.00 -1.24
N LEU A 147 3.05 -33.61 -1.87
CA LEU A 147 4.45 -33.21 -1.69
C LEU A 147 4.69 -31.76 -2.14
N LEU A 148 4.09 -31.33 -3.24
CA LEU A 148 4.19 -29.95 -3.71
C LEU A 148 3.57 -28.96 -2.73
N ASN A 149 2.35 -29.22 -2.24
CA ASN A 149 1.66 -28.35 -1.27
C ASN A 149 2.44 -28.24 0.04
N VAL A 150 3.01 -29.35 0.52
CA VAL A 150 3.89 -29.35 1.70
C VAL A 150 5.18 -28.58 1.43
N GLY A 151 5.80 -28.75 0.25
CA GLY A 151 7.00 -28.02 -0.15
C GLY A 151 6.78 -26.50 -0.20
N ILE A 152 5.67 -26.04 -0.79
CA ILE A 152 5.29 -24.61 -0.83
C ILE A 152 5.03 -24.07 0.58
N CYS A 153 4.35 -24.85 1.42
CA CYS A 153 4.14 -24.52 2.82
C CYS A 153 5.47 -24.30 3.57
N ILE A 154 6.41 -25.25 3.46
CA ILE A 154 7.74 -25.13 4.07
C ILE A 154 8.48 -23.91 3.54
N TYR A 155 8.47 -23.69 2.23
CA TYR A 155 9.08 -22.52 1.60
C TYR A 155 8.55 -21.21 2.20
N TYR A 156 7.23 -21.04 2.32
CA TYR A 156 6.65 -19.82 2.89
C TYR A 156 6.92 -19.62 4.38
N TRP A 157 7.07 -20.71 5.14
CA TRP A 157 7.55 -20.62 6.52
C TRP A 157 9.01 -20.15 6.58
N ILE A 158 9.89 -20.63 5.69
CA ILE A 158 11.30 -20.22 5.63
C ILE A 158 11.43 -18.75 5.21
N THR A 159 10.65 -18.30 4.22
CA THR A 159 10.68 -16.91 3.73
C THR A 159 9.94 -15.92 4.64
N ARG A 160 9.46 -16.36 5.81
CA ARG A 160 8.70 -15.55 6.79
C ARG A 160 7.44 -14.87 6.24
N TYR A 161 6.80 -15.48 5.24
CA TYR A 161 5.54 -14.98 4.69
C TYR A 161 4.35 -15.61 5.44
N TYR A 162 4.08 -15.10 6.65
CA TYR A 162 3.20 -15.75 7.62
C TYR A 162 1.74 -15.93 7.15
N SER A 163 1.17 -14.96 6.44
CA SER A 163 -0.21 -15.05 5.94
C SER A 163 -0.37 -16.19 4.92
N GLY A 164 0.56 -16.30 3.97
CA GLY A 164 0.61 -17.41 3.02
C GLY A 164 0.92 -18.74 3.70
N ALA A 165 1.83 -18.75 4.67
CA ALA A 165 2.23 -19.95 5.38
C ALA A 165 1.04 -20.59 6.14
N ILE A 166 0.21 -19.79 6.82
CA ILE A 166 -0.98 -20.30 7.54
C ILE A 166 -1.98 -20.92 6.56
N ILE A 167 -2.30 -20.23 5.47
CA ILE A 167 -3.26 -20.71 4.46
C ILE A 167 -2.78 -22.02 3.82
N PHE A 168 -1.52 -22.06 3.38
CA PHE A 168 -0.96 -23.27 2.76
C PHE A 168 -0.76 -24.41 3.76
N THR A 169 -0.59 -24.12 5.05
CA THR A 169 -0.61 -25.16 6.11
C THR A 169 -1.99 -25.81 6.20
N ILE A 170 -3.06 -25.02 6.18
CA ILE A 170 -4.44 -25.52 6.19
C ILE A 170 -4.71 -26.36 4.93
N ILE A 171 -4.33 -25.86 3.74
CA ILE A 171 -4.49 -26.58 2.48
C ILE A 171 -3.69 -27.89 2.47
N ALA A 172 -2.46 -27.89 2.97
CA ALA A 172 -1.63 -29.10 3.06
C ALA A 172 -2.27 -30.14 3.99
N LEU A 173 -2.79 -29.72 5.16
CA LEU A 173 -3.51 -30.60 6.09
C LEU A 173 -4.78 -31.19 5.46
N PHE A 174 -5.60 -30.35 4.80
CA PHE A 174 -6.78 -30.83 4.07
C PHE A 174 -6.41 -31.78 2.93
N SER A 175 -5.32 -31.53 2.20
CA SER A 175 -4.84 -32.40 1.11
C SER A 175 -4.44 -33.79 1.62
N ILE A 176 -3.78 -33.85 2.79
CA ILE A 176 -3.40 -35.11 3.45
C ILE A 176 -4.66 -35.88 3.89
N LEU A 177 -5.65 -35.19 4.46
CA LEU A 177 -6.92 -35.82 4.85
C LEU A 177 -7.74 -36.29 3.64
N ALA A 178 -7.78 -35.51 2.57
CA ALA A 178 -8.52 -35.81 1.34
C ALA A 178 -7.97 -37.03 0.59
N TYR A 179 -6.67 -37.33 0.71
CA TYR A 179 -6.04 -38.51 0.11
C TYR A 179 -6.78 -39.81 0.44
N TRP A 180 -7.22 -39.96 1.70
CA TRP A 180 -7.92 -41.15 2.17
C TRP A 180 -9.33 -41.29 1.57
N GLY A 181 -9.98 -40.19 1.22
CA GLY A 181 -11.27 -40.19 0.51
C GLY A 181 -11.11 -40.48 -0.98
N TYR A 182 -10.07 -39.92 -1.61
CA TYR A 182 -9.82 -40.05 -3.05
C TYR A 182 -9.32 -41.43 -3.46
N ARG A 183 -8.52 -42.10 -2.63
CA ARG A 183 -8.00 -43.45 -2.94
C ARG A 183 -9.10 -44.48 -3.26
N ALA A 184 -10.25 -44.37 -2.58
CA ALA A 184 -11.37 -45.29 -2.74
C ALA A 184 -12.13 -45.09 -4.07
N ARG A 185 -11.86 -43.99 -4.79
CA ARG A 185 -12.57 -43.60 -6.02
C ARG A 185 -11.73 -43.76 -7.30
N ILE A 186 -10.42 -44.02 -7.17
CA ILE A 186 -9.48 -44.23 -8.30
C ILE A 186 -9.93 -45.32 -9.30
N PRO A 187 -10.47 -46.48 -8.88
CA PRO A 187 -10.83 -47.54 -9.83
C PRO A 187 -11.88 -47.12 -10.87
N LEU A 188 -12.85 -46.30 -10.48
CA LEU A 188 -13.90 -45.79 -11.38
C LEU A 188 -13.36 -44.73 -12.33
N ALA A 189 -12.55 -43.80 -11.83
CA ALA A 189 -11.88 -42.77 -12.62
C ALA A 189 -11.01 -43.38 -13.71
N ALA A 190 -10.24 -44.41 -13.35
CA ALA A 190 -9.40 -45.12 -14.29
C ALA A 190 -10.23 -45.79 -15.40
N LEU A 191 -11.36 -46.40 -15.05
CA LEU A 191 -12.23 -47.08 -16.01
C LEU A 191 -12.94 -46.11 -16.97
N LEU A 192 -13.51 -45.02 -16.45
CA LEU A 192 -14.15 -44.00 -17.30
C LEU A 192 -13.14 -43.35 -18.25
N LEU A 193 -11.93 -43.04 -17.75
CA LEU A 193 -10.87 -42.50 -18.58
C LEU A 193 -10.48 -43.49 -19.68
N GLN A 194 -10.31 -44.78 -19.39
CA GLN A 194 -10.01 -45.80 -20.40
C GLN A 194 -11.09 -45.87 -21.49
N VAL A 195 -12.38 -45.88 -21.11
CA VAL A 195 -13.50 -45.90 -22.06
C VAL A 195 -13.46 -44.68 -22.97
N VAL A 196 -13.32 -43.48 -22.42
CA VAL A 196 -13.27 -42.25 -23.22
C VAL A 196 -12.09 -42.21 -24.17
N MET A 197 -10.93 -42.73 -23.74
CA MET A 197 -9.75 -42.83 -24.59
C MET A 197 -9.97 -43.83 -25.73
N ASP A 198 -10.71 -44.90 -25.50
CA ASP A 198 -11.10 -45.84 -26.55
C ASP A 198 -12.08 -45.18 -27.54
N VAL A 199 -13.04 -44.38 -27.08
CA VAL A 199 -13.93 -43.60 -27.96
C VAL A 199 -13.13 -42.62 -28.81
N SER A 200 -12.19 -41.89 -28.20
CA SER A 200 -11.39 -40.86 -28.87
C SER A 200 -10.50 -41.44 -29.97
N LYS A 201 -9.98 -42.66 -29.79
CA LYS A 201 -9.19 -43.36 -30.81
C LYS A 201 -9.97 -43.67 -32.08
N HIS A 202 -11.26 -43.97 -31.95
CA HIS A 202 -12.11 -44.31 -33.09
C HIS A 202 -12.69 -43.07 -33.78
N HIS A 203 -12.67 -41.90 -33.11
CA HIS A 203 -13.22 -40.65 -33.62
C HIS A 203 -12.16 -39.55 -33.69
N LEU A 204 -11.41 -39.51 -34.81
CA LEU A 204 -10.37 -38.49 -35.06
C LEU A 204 -10.91 -37.04 -34.98
N SER A 205 -12.22 -36.87 -35.19
CA SER A 205 -12.92 -35.59 -35.05
C SER A 205 -12.80 -34.96 -33.65
N VAL A 206 -12.57 -35.75 -32.59
CA VAL A 206 -12.32 -35.24 -31.23
C VAL A 206 -11.07 -34.36 -31.21
N TYR A 207 -9.98 -34.87 -31.79
CA TYR A 207 -8.69 -34.17 -31.85
C TYR A 207 -8.73 -32.95 -32.77
N VAL A 208 -9.49 -33.03 -33.88
CA VAL A 208 -9.66 -31.91 -34.81
C VAL A 208 -10.37 -30.73 -34.13
N VAL A 209 -11.44 -30.99 -33.36
CA VAL A 209 -12.17 -29.94 -32.63
C VAL A 209 -11.27 -29.29 -31.58
N ALA A 210 -10.55 -30.10 -30.79
CA ALA A 210 -9.62 -29.60 -29.76
C ALA A 210 -8.51 -28.73 -30.37
N PHE A 211 -7.89 -29.18 -31.46
CA PHE A 211 -6.82 -28.44 -32.14
C PHE A 211 -7.32 -27.15 -32.80
N THR A 212 -8.52 -27.17 -33.40
CA THR A 212 -9.12 -25.96 -33.99
C THR A 212 -9.42 -24.92 -32.92
N ALA A 213 -9.99 -25.34 -31.78
CA ALA A 213 -10.25 -24.44 -30.66
C ALA A 213 -8.95 -23.81 -30.12
N LEU A 214 -7.87 -24.61 -30.01
CA LEU A 214 -6.54 -24.11 -29.64
C LEU A 214 -6.04 -23.02 -30.59
N LEU A 215 -6.09 -23.26 -31.90
CA LEU A 215 -5.63 -22.29 -32.90
C LEU A 215 -6.42 -20.98 -32.85
N VAL A 216 -7.75 -21.07 -32.70
CA VAL A 216 -8.61 -19.89 -32.61
C VAL A 216 -8.32 -19.11 -31.33
N GLN A 217 -8.18 -19.77 -30.18
CA GLN A 217 -7.81 -19.11 -28.91
C GLN A 217 -6.43 -18.47 -28.99
N ALA A 218 -5.44 -19.16 -29.56
CA ALA A 218 -4.08 -18.63 -29.70
C ALA A 218 -4.05 -17.40 -30.62
N ALA A 219 -4.73 -17.45 -31.77
CA ALA A 219 -4.83 -16.32 -32.70
C ALA A 219 -5.51 -15.10 -32.03
N PHE A 220 -6.57 -15.35 -31.27
CA PHE A 220 -7.28 -14.29 -30.53
C PHE A 220 -6.44 -13.70 -29.39
N GLY A 221 -5.67 -14.53 -28.67
CA GLY A 221 -4.72 -14.06 -27.66
C GLY A 221 -3.62 -13.16 -28.23
N VAL A 222 -3.06 -13.53 -29.39
CA VAL A 222 -2.10 -12.68 -30.11
C VAL A 222 -2.75 -11.35 -30.50
N TRP A 223 -3.96 -11.38 -31.07
CA TRP A 223 -4.69 -10.17 -31.45
C TRP A 223 -4.96 -9.25 -30.25
N TYR A 224 -5.32 -9.81 -29.10
CA TYR A 224 -5.50 -9.09 -27.85
C TYR A 224 -4.22 -8.40 -27.37
N VAL A 225 -3.09 -9.12 -27.28
CA VAL A 225 -1.82 -8.56 -26.79
C VAL A 225 -1.38 -7.36 -27.63
N PHE A 226 -1.43 -7.47 -28.96
CA PHE A 226 -1.08 -6.36 -29.84
C PHE A 226 -2.04 -5.17 -29.68
N THR A 227 -3.32 -5.44 -29.46
CA THR A 227 -4.32 -4.38 -29.22
C THR A 227 -4.03 -3.63 -27.92
N VAL A 228 -3.76 -4.33 -26.81
CA VAL A 228 -3.45 -3.70 -25.51
C VAL A 228 -2.17 -2.85 -25.59
N ILE A 229 -1.12 -3.37 -26.24
CA ILE A 229 0.13 -2.63 -26.43
C ILE A 229 -0.13 -1.35 -27.24
N ALA A 230 -0.89 -1.45 -28.34
CA ALA A 230 -1.25 -0.31 -29.16
C ALA A 230 -2.08 0.72 -28.37
N THR A 231 -3.07 0.28 -27.59
CA THR A 231 -3.91 1.14 -26.74
C THR A 231 -3.08 1.85 -25.65
N TYR A 232 -2.15 1.15 -25.02
CA TYR A 232 -1.23 1.75 -24.06
C TYR A 232 -0.31 2.77 -24.72
N ALA A 233 0.27 2.45 -25.88
CA ALA A 233 1.17 3.34 -26.60
C ALA A 233 0.46 4.61 -27.12
N GLU A 234 -0.78 4.51 -27.59
CA GLU A 234 -1.48 5.62 -28.24
C GLU A 234 -2.05 6.65 -27.25
N TRP A 235 -2.57 6.21 -26.09
CA TRP A 235 -3.34 7.09 -25.20
C TRP A 235 -2.70 7.37 -23.82
N THR A 236 -1.51 6.84 -23.54
CA THR A 236 -0.79 7.13 -22.28
C THR A 236 -0.22 8.55 -22.26
N PRO A 237 -0.48 9.34 -21.20
CA PRO A 237 0.13 10.66 -21.05
C PRO A 237 1.66 10.50 -20.98
N SER A 238 2.42 11.25 -21.80
CA SER A 238 3.88 11.18 -22.05
C SER A 238 4.36 10.26 -23.19
N SER A 239 3.48 9.50 -23.84
CA SER A 239 3.87 8.76 -25.05
C SER A 239 4.11 9.70 -26.25
N PRO A 240 5.10 9.43 -27.13
CA PRO A 240 5.32 10.20 -28.37
C PRO A 240 4.10 10.29 -29.29
N ALA A 241 3.18 9.32 -29.20
CA ALA A 241 1.92 9.29 -29.96
C ALA A 241 0.82 10.23 -29.41
N CYS A 242 0.99 10.73 -28.18
CA CYS A 242 0.04 11.61 -27.52
C CYS A 242 0.33 13.09 -27.87
N ASN A 243 -0.40 13.65 -28.85
CA ASN A 243 -0.29 15.04 -29.29
C ASN A 243 -1.51 15.89 -28.85
N ALA A 244 -1.46 17.21 -29.11
CA ALA A 244 -2.50 18.16 -28.68
C ALA A 244 -3.90 17.90 -29.27
N GLN A 245 -4.02 17.05 -30.29
CA GLN A 245 -5.26 16.67 -30.96
C GLN A 245 -5.87 15.37 -30.38
N THR A 246 -5.10 14.60 -29.61
CA THR A 246 -5.54 13.35 -28.99
C THR A 246 -5.87 13.57 -27.51
N SER A 247 -7.11 13.30 -27.09
CA SER A 247 -7.50 13.34 -25.66
C SER A 247 -6.84 12.18 -24.89
N CYS A 248 -5.67 12.44 -24.31
CA CYS A 248 -4.93 11.49 -23.46
C CYS A 248 -5.30 11.65 -21.99
N SER A 249 -5.60 10.54 -21.32
CA SER A 249 -5.89 10.52 -19.88
C SER A 249 -5.62 9.12 -19.35
N SER A 250 -4.95 9.03 -18.19
CA SER A 250 -4.72 7.75 -17.52
C SER A 250 -6.03 7.01 -17.21
N GLY A 251 -7.12 7.75 -16.93
CA GLY A 251 -8.45 7.17 -16.73
C GLY A 251 -9.05 6.59 -18.02
N LYS A 252 -8.78 7.21 -19.18
CA LYS A 252 -9.22 6.71 -20.49
C LYS A 252 -8.48 5.41 -20.85
N VAL A 253 -7.16 5.38 -20.67
CA VAL A 253 -6.35 4.18 -20.91
C VAL A 253 -6.81 3.02 -20.02
N ALA A 254 -7.02 3.28 -18.72
CA ALA A 254 -7.50 2.28 -17.79
C ALA A 254 -8.89 1.72 -18.20
N GLY A 255 -9.81 2.59 -18.62
CA GLY A 255 -11.15 2.18 -19.08
C GLY A 255 -11.11 1.36 -20.38
N LEU A 256 -10.25 1.70 -21.33
CA LEU A 256 -10.12 0.96 -22.60
C LEU A 256 -9.49 -0.41 -22.38
N ILE A 257 -8.40 -0.49 -21.61
CA ILE A 257 -7.74 -1.77 -21.29
C ILE A 257 -8.70 -2.68 -20.50
N PHE A 258 -9.53 -2.12 -19.60
CA PHE A 258 -10.54 -2.88 -18.89
C PHE A 258 -11.56 -3.51 -19.84
N PHE A 259 -12.09 -2.74 -20.80
CA PHE A 259 -13.02 -3.26 -21.80
C PHE A 259 -12.36 -4.32 -22.70
N GLU A 260 -11.14 -4.08 -23.17
CA GLU A 260 -10.38 -5.05 -23.98
C GLU A 260 -10.17 -6.37 -23.24
N THR A 261 -9.82 -6.29 -21.95
CA THR A 261 -9.59 -7.46 -21.10
C THR A 261 -10.90 -8.23 -20.85
N PHE A 262 -11.99 -7.51 -20.57
CA PHE A 262 -13.32 -8.13 -20.44
C PHE A 262 -13.75 -8.85 -21.73
N ALA A 263 -13.60 -8.19 -22.89
CA ALA A 263 -13.93 -8.78 -24.18
C ALA A 263 -13.09 -10.03 -24.48
N PHE A 264 -11.80 -9.98 -24.16
CA PHE A 264 -10.89 -11.11 -24.33
C PHE A 264 -11.28 -12.31 -23.46
N LEU A 265 -11.53 -12.09 -22.17
CA LEU A 265 -11.91 -13.15 -21.24
C LEU A 265 -13.25 -13.78 -21.64
N TRP A 266 -14.26 -12.96 -21.97
CA TRP A 266 -15.58 -13.48 -22.33
C TRP A 266 -15.55 -14.30 -23.62
N ALA A 267 -14.88 -13.80 -24.66
CA ALA A 267 -14.76 -14.52 -25.92
C ALA A 267 -13.94 -15.82 -25.78
N SER A 268 -12.89 -15.82 -24.97
CA SER A 268 -12.08 -17.02 -24.71
C SER A 268 -12.90 -18.13 -24.02
N GLN A 269 -13.72 -17.76 -23.03
CA GLN A 269 -14.65 -18.68 -22.36
C GLN A 269 -15.69 -19.24 -23.35
N VAL A 270 -16.28 -18.41 -24.20
CA VAL A 270 -17.25 -18.87 -25.21
C VAL A 270 -16.63 -19.84 -26.21
N ILE A 271 -15.41 -19.57 -26.71
CA ILE A 271 -14.71 -20.46 -27.64
C ILE A 271 -14.48 -21.85 -27.02
N GLY A 272 -14.03 -21.89 -25.76
CA GLY A 272 -13.81 -23.15 -25.04
C GLY A 272 -15.11 -23.95 -24.83
N ASN A 273 -16.18 -23.27 -24.41
CA ASN A 273 -17.46 -23.91 -24.12
C ASN A 273 -18.22 -24.34 -25.39
N VAL A 274 -18.02 -23.67 -26.52
CA VAL A 274 -18.51 -24.15 -27.84
C VAL A 274 -17.80 -25.45 -28.24
N ALA A 275 -16.48 -25.57 -28.01
CA ALA A 275 -15.74 -26.79 -28.28
C ALA A 275 -16.24 -27.95 -27.37
N LEU A 276 -16.42 -27.69 -26.08
CA LEU A 276 -17.01 -28.63 -25.12
C LEU A 276 -18.38 -29.13 -25.57
N ALA A 277 -19.31 -28.21 -25.89
CA ALA A 277 -20.66 -28.56 -26.33
C ALA A 277 -20.64 -29.35 -27.65
N THR A 278 -19.69 -29.06 -28.55
CA THR A 278 -19.48 -29.80 -29.79
C THR A 278 -19.01 -31.24 -29.55
N LEU A 279 -18.12 -31.45 -28.58
CA LEU A 279 -17.62 -32.78 -28.21
C LEU A 279 -18.70 -33.61 -27.49
N ALA A 280 -19.44 -32.99 -26.57
CA ALA A 280 -20.52 -33.62 -25.82
C ALA A 280 -21.70 -34.01 -26.72
N GLY A 281 -22.22 -33.07 -27.51
CA GLY A 281 -23.34 -33.30 -28.43
C GLY A 281 -22.97 -34.00 -29.75
N GLY A 282 -21.68 -34.28 -29.96
CA GLY A 282 -21.12 -34.94 -31.14
C GLY A 282 -20.62 -36.34 -30.82
N PRO A 283 -19.28 -36.58 -30.84
CA PRO A 283 -18.71 -37.93 -30.75
C PRO A 283 -19.06 -38.66 -29.45
N TYR A 284 -19.02 -38.02 -28.28
CA TYR A 284 -19.24 -38.72 -27.00
C TYR A 284 -20.72 -39.02 -26.73
N GLY A 285 -21.61 -38.04 -26.91
CA GLY A 285 -23.05 -38.24 -26.78
C GLY A 285 -23.59 -39.22 -27.81
N CYS A 286 -23.14 -39.12 -29.08
CA CYS A 286 -23.59 -40.06 -30.11
C CYS A 286 -23.06 -41.48 -29.85
N TRP A 287 -21.83 -41.62 -29.35
CA TRP A 287 -21.33 -42.92 -28.90
C TRP A 287 -22.26 -43.47 -27.82
N TYR A 288 -22.52 -42.71 -26.74
CA TYR A 288 -23.35 -43.16 -25.62
C TYR A 288 -24.75 -43.63 -26.05
N TYR A 289 -25.45 -42.87 -26.88
CA TYR A 289 -26.86 -43.12 -27.22
C TYR A 289 -27.11 -43.95 -28.50
N PHE A 290 -26.23 -43.95 -29.51
CA PHE A 290 -26.51 -44.59 -30.82
C PHE A 290 -25.68 -45.84 -31.16
N GLY A 291 -24.56 -46.10 -30.46
CA GLY A 291 -23.78 -47.35 -30.57
C GLY A 291 -23.18 -47.71 -31.96
N PRO A 292 -22.41 -48.81 -32.07
CA PRO A 292 -21.87 -49.29 -33.35
C PRO A 292 -22.88 -50.23 -34.04
N LYS A 293 -23.51 -49.74 -35.13
CA LYS A 293 -24.36 -50.46 -36.10
C LYS A 293 -25.45 -51.40 -35.54
N GLY A 294 -26.70 -50.93 -35.60
CA GLY A 294 -27.79 -51.74 -36.19
C GLY A 294 -28.88 -52.34 -35.28
N SER A 295 -28.79 -52.29 -33.95
CA SER A 295 -29.75 -53.03 -33.10
C SER A 295 -30.88 -52.21 -32.47
N TYR A 296 -30.87 -50.87 -32.52
CA TYR A 296 -31.89 -50.03 -31.88
C TYR A 296 -32.22 -48.77 -32.69
N GLY A 297 -32.96 -48.90 -33.79
CA GLY A 297 -33.88 -47.89 -34.37
C GLY A 297 -33.43 -46.45 -34.69
N GLY A 298 -32.22 -46.02 -34.35
CA GLY A 298 -31.73 -44.65 -34.55
C GLY A 298 -30.53 -44.62 -35.51
N GLU A 299 -30.69 -43.98 -36.66
CA GLU A 299 -29.57 -43.71 -37.57
C GLU A 299 -28.66 -42.63 -36.98
N MET A 300 -27.37 -42.93 -36.80
CA MET A 300 -26.38 -41.94 -36.42
C MET A 300 -26.34 -40.82 -37.48
N PRO A 301 -26.35 -39.53 -37.09
CA PRO A 301 -26.25 -38.42 -38.04
C PRO A 301 -25.01 -38.58 -38.94
N LYS A 302 -25.13 -38.35 -40.25
CA LYS A 302 -24.03 -38.51 -41.22
C LYS A 302 -22.75 -37.73 -40.88
N SER A 303 -22.85 -36.64 -40.11
CA SER A 303 -21.71 -35.86 -39.63
C SER A 303 -22.00 -35.32 -38.21
N PRO A 304 -21.82 -36.14 -37.16
CA PRO A 304 -22.30 -35.82 -35.82
C PRO A 304 -21.58 -34.60 -35.24
N THR A 305 -20.25 -34.50 -35.41
CA THR A 305 -19.45 -33.37 -34.92
C THR A 305 -19.81 -32.04 -35.59
N VAL A 306 -19.94 -32.00 -36.92
CA VAL A 306 -20.28 -30.77 -37.66
C VAL A 306 -21.70 -30.31 -37.33
N SER A 307 -22.64 -31.24 -37.18
CA SER A 307 -24.01 -30.91 -36.78
C SER A 307 -24.06 -30.34 -35.36
N ALA A 308 -23.28 -30.89 -34.43
CA ALA A 308 -23.19 -30.40 -33.06
C ALA A 308 -22.55 -29.00 -32.99
N PHE A 309 -21.48 -28.78 -33.76
CA PHE A 309 -20.83 -27.47 -33.88
C PHE A 309 -21.77 -26.41 -34.41
N GLY A 310 -22.56 -26.73 -35.45
CA GLY A 310 -23.58 -25.84 -36.00
C GLY A 310 -24.62 -25.44 -34.96
N ARG A 311 -25.15 -26.39 -34.19
CA ARG A 311 -26.10 -26.11 -33.09
C ARG A 311 -25.47 -25.26 -31.98
N ALA A 312 -24.26 -25.61 -31.55
CA ALA A 312 -23.53 -24.89 -30.50
C ALA A 312 -23.21 -23.44 -30.90
N SER A 313 -22.82 -23.21 -32.15
CA SER A 313 -22.41 -21.90 -32.66
C SER A 313 -23.57 -21.00 -33.13
N THR A 314 -24.81 -21.50 -33.13
CA THR A 314 -25.98 -20.74 -33.59
C THR A 314 -27.11 -20.74 -32.56
N LEU A 315 -27.81 -21.86 -32.42
CA LEU A 315 -29.04 -21.99 -31.64
C LEU A 315 -28.78 -21.95 -30.13
N SER A 316 -27.67 -22.54 -29.68
CA SER A 316 -27.29 -22.62 -28.27
C SER A 316 -26.23 -21.59 -27.86
N LEU A 317 -25.75 -20.75 -28.79
CA LEU A 317 -24.68 -19.80 -28.53
C LEU A 317 -25.05 -18.78 -27.45
N GLY A 318 -26.32 -18.32 -27.41
CA GLY A 318 -26.80 -17.41 -26.36
C GLY A 318 -26.73 -18.02 -24.96
N SER A 319 -27.13 -19.29 -24.81
CA SER A 319 -27.06 -20.01 -23.53
C SER A 319 -25.60 -20.28 -23.11
N ILE A 320 -24.72 -20.60 -24.06
CA ILE A 320 -23.28 -20.76 -23.81
C ILE A 320 -22.64 -19.43 -23.41
N ALA A 321 -23.00 -18.33 -24.09
CA ALA A 321 -22.53 -16.98 -23.78
C ALA A 321 -22.97 -16.52 -22.40
N PHE A 322 -24.20 -16.86 -21.98
CA PHE A 322 -24.70 -16.52 -20.65
C PHE A 322 -23.91 -17.23 -19.54
N GLY A 323 -23.73 -18.54 -19.63
CA GLY A 323 -22.90 -19.27 -18.66
C GLY A 323 -21.45 -18.76 -18.62
N SER A 324 -20.89 -18.44 -19.78
CA SER A 324 -19.52 -17.93 -19.92
C SER A 324 -19.36 -16.54 -19.31
N LEU A 325 -20.41 -15.71 -19.37
CA LEU A 325 -20.42 -14.38 -18.76
C LEU A 325 -20.32 -14.45 -17.24
N ILE A 326 -21.01 -15.42 -16.59
CA ILE A 326 -20.96 -15.58 -15.13
C ILE A 326 -19.52 -15.85 -14.67
N VAL A 327 -18.81 -16.75 -15.34
CA VAL A 327 -17.40 -17.06 -15.04
C VAL A 327 -16.51 -15.84 -15.29
N THR A 328 -16.72 -15.16 -16.42
CA THR A 328 -15.94 -13.95 -16.78
C THR A 328 -16.07 -12.82 -15.76
N LEU A 329 -17.25 -12.63 -15.17
CA LEU A 329 -17.45 -11.62 -14.13
C LEU A 329 -16.68 -11.96 -12.84
N LEU A 330 -16.53 -13.24 -12.51
CA LEU A 330 -15.73 -13.71 -11.38
C LEU A 330 -14.23 -13.54 -11.66
N ASP A 331 -13.77 -13.84 -12.88
CA ASP A 331 -12.39 -13.58 -13.32
C ASP A 331 -12.04 -12.09 -13.16
N LEU A 332 -12.94 -11.21 -13.61
CA LEU A 332 -12.76 -9.77 -13.54
C LEU A 332 -12.73 -9.25 -12.09
N LEU A 333 -13.59 -9.81 -11.22
CA LEU A 333 -13.59 -9.49 -9.80
C LEU A 333 -12.26 -9.89 -9.14
N ARG A 334 -11.73 -11.06 -9.48
CA ARG A 334 -10.43 -11.53 -9.00
C ARG A 334 -9.30 -10.61 -9.45
N LEU A 335 -9.30 -10.18 -10.72
CA LEU A 335 -8.31 -9.26 -11.25
C LEU A 335 -8.32 -7.91 -10.52
N ILE A 336 -9.51 -7.40 -10.16
CA ILE A 336 -9.66 -6.18 -9.35
C ILE A 336 -9.11 -6.41 -7.93
N LEU A 337 -9.45 -7.53 -7.28
CA LEU A 337 -8.97 -7.84 -5.93
C LEU A 337 -7.44 -7.99 -5.87
N GLU A 338 -6.83 -8.55 -6.90
CA GLU A 338 -5.37 -8.65 -7.04
C GLU A 338 -4.73 -7.27 -7.26
N ALA A 339 -5.36 -6.38 -8.06
CA ALA A 339 -4.92 -5.00 -8.20
C ALA A 339 -5.02 -4.22 -6.87
N VAL A 340 -6.11 -4.40 -6.11
CA VAL A 340 -6.28 -3.83 -4.77
C VAL A 340 -5.24 -4.35 -3.79
N ARG A 341 -4.91 -5.65 -3.84
CA ARG A 341 -3.84 -6.24 -3.03
C ARG A 341 -2.50 -5.57 -3.33
N ASN A 342 -2.18 -5.39 -4.62
CA ASN A 342 -0.92 -4.79 -5.03
C ASN A 342 -0.83 -3.30 -4.62
N SER A 343 -1.95 -2.56 -4.70
CA SER A 343 -2.03 -1.18 -4.18
C SER A 343 -1.87 -1.13 -2.66
N ALA A 344 -2.60 -1.97 -1.91
CA ALA A 344 -2.52 -2.02 -0.45
C ALA A 344 -1.13 -2.42 0.06
N SER A 345 -0.40 -3.23 -0.72
CA SER A 345 0.99 -3.58 -0.43
C SER A 345 1.98 -2.44 -0.74
N GLN A 346 1.65 -1.52 -1.65
CA GLN A 346 2.45 -0.31 -1.91
C GLN A 346 2.18 0.79 -0.87
N ASP A 347 0.95 0.84 -0.35
CA ASP A 347 0.52 1.78 0.70
C ASP A 347 0.87 1.31 2.13
N ASP A 348 1.72 0.29 2.27
CA ASP A 348 2.16 -0.34 3.53
C ASP A 348 1.01 -0.73 4.49
N ASN A 349 -0.12 -1.19 3.92
CA ASN A 349 -1.30 -1.64 4.66
C ASN A 349 -1.40 -3.18 4.67
N PRO A 350 -0.76 -3.85 5.64
CA PRO A 350 -0.68 -5.32 5.68
C PRO A 350 -2.05 -5.98 5.88
N ILE A 351 -2.99 -5.30 6.54
CA ILE A 351 -4.35 -5.82 6.79
C ILE A 351 -5.17 -5.76 5.49
N GLY A 352 -5.08 -4.66 4.75
CA GLY A 352 -5.75 -4.51 3.45
C GLY A 352 -5.27 -5.53 2.43
N ALA A 353 -3.95 -5.75 2.35
CA ALA A 353 -3.37 -6.77 1.48
C ALA A 353 -3.79 -8.20 1.90
N CYS A 354 -3.87 -8.48 3.20
CA CYS A 354 -4.33 -9.77 3.72
C CYS A 354 -5.80 -10.04 3.38
N LEU A 355 -6.69 -9.06 3.61
CA LEU A 355 -8.12 -9.18 3.30
C LEU A 355 -8.37 -9.34 1.80
N ALA A 356 -7.65 -8.57 0.96
CA ALA A 356 -7.74 -8.71 -0.49
C ALA A 356 -7.25 -10.08 -0.97
N CYS A 357 -6.20 -10.63 -0.35
CA CYS A 357 -5.71 -11.99 -0.61
C CYS A 357 -6.76 -13.05 -0.26
N CYS A 358 -7.37 -12.96 0.93
CA CYS A 358 -8.43 -13.86 1.35
C CYS A 358 -9.66 -13.77 0.42
N ALA A 359 -10.09 -12.55 0.07
CA ALA A 359 -11.21 -12.34 -0.84
C ALA A 359 -10.94 -12.91 -2.24
N ALA A 360 -9.75 -12.69 -2.80
CA ALA A 360 -9.37 -13.25 -4.09
C ALA A 360 -9.36 -14.80 -4.07
N CYS A 361 -8.93 -15.39 -2.96
CA CYS A 361 -8.99 -16.84 -2.75
C CYS A 361 -10.44 -17.35 -2.73
N PHE A 362 -11.34 -16.71 -1.98
CA PHE A 362 -12.75 -17.09 -1.93
C PHE A 362 -13.44 -16.95 -3.28
N VAL A 363 -13.21 -15.85 -4.00
CA VAL A 363 -13.75 -15.65 -5.35
C VAL A 363 -13.22 -16.73 -6.31
N GLY A 364 -11.92 -17.06 -6.21
CA GLY A 364 -11.33 -18.17 -6.98
C GLY A 364 -11.99 -19.52 -6.68
N CYS A 365 -12.30 -19.83 -5.42
CA CYS A 365 -13.03 -21.04 -5.05
C CYS A 365 -14.45 -21.07 -5.65
N ILE A 366 -15.17 -19.94 -5.61
CA ILE A 366 -16.51 -19.83 -6.21
C ILE A 366 -16.44 -19.97 -7.73
N GLN A 367 -15.45 -19.32 -8.36
CA GLN A 367 -15.23 -19.41 -9.80
C GLN A 367 -15.02 -20.86 -10.23
N ASN A 368 -14.12 -21.58 -9.58
CA ASN A 368 -13.86 -22.99 -9.90
C ASN A 368 -15.12 -23.85 -9.75
N LEU A 369 -15.94 -23.59 -8.72
CA LEU A 369 -17.20 -24.29 -8.51
C LEU A 369 -18.23 -24.00 -9.62
N VAL A 370 -18.36 -22.73 -10.00
CA VAL A 370 -19.30 -22.29 -11.04
C VAL A 370 -18.85 -22.80 -12.41
N GLU A 371 -17.56 -22.72 -12.75
CA GLU A 371 -17.03 -23.23 -14.00
C GLU A 371 -17.28 -24.74 -14.13
N TYR A 372 -17.03 -25.49 -13.06
CA TYR A 372 -17.32 -26.91 -13.00
C TYR A 372 -18.81 -27.20 -13.21
N PHE A 373 -19.68 -26.51 -12.48
CA PHE A 373 -21.14 -26.67 -12.62
C PHE A 373 -21.61 -26.32 -14.04
N ASN A 374 -21.11 -25.23 -14.61
CA ASN A 374 -21.44 -24.78 -15.95
C ASN A 374 -21.04 -25.80 -17.01
N ARG A 375 -19.92 -26.51 -16.82
CA ARG A 375 -19.51 -27.59 -17.72
C ARG A 375 -20.59 -28.65 -17.92
N TYR A 376 -21.24 -29.09 -16.83
CA TYR A 376 -22.35 -30.05 -16.90
C TYR A 376 -23.61 -29.43 -17.51
N ALA A 377 -23.91 -28.17 -17.19
CA ALA A 377 -25.01 -27.45 -17.82
C ALA A 377 -24.80 -27.31 -19.34
N TYR A 378 -23.57 -27.12 -19.82
CA TYR A 378 -23.27 -27.09 -21.26
C TYR A 378 -23.43 -28.45 -21.93
N ILE A 379 -23.12 -29.54 -21.23
CA ILE A 379 -23.37 -30.91 -21.73
C ILE A 379 -24.89 -31.13 -21.88
N GLU A 380 -25.69 -30.73 -20.90
CA GLU A 380 -27.16 -30.73 -20.97
C GLU A 380 -27.68 -29.90 -22.17
N ILE A 381 -27.14 -28.70 -22.37
CA ILE A 381 -27.47 -27.84 -23.52
C ILE A 381 -27.09 -28.53 -24.83
N ALA A 382 -25.97 -29.25 -24.88
CA ALA A 382 -25.49 -29.92 -26.08
C ALA A 382 -26.32 -31.16 -26.47
N LEU A 383 -26.79 -31.93 -25.48
CA LEU A 383 -27.59 -33.13 -25.68
C LEU A 383 -29.07 -32.81 -25.94
N TYR A 384 -29.62 -31.82 -25.23
CA TYR A 384 -31.07 -31.54 -25.21
C TYR A 384 -31.49 -30.19 -25.83
N GLY A 385 -30.54 -29.30 -26.13
CA GLY A 385 -30.84 -27.97 -26.68
C GLY A 385 -31.73 -27.13 -25.76
N LYS A 386 -31.53 -27.24 -24.44
CA LYS A 386 -32.23 -26.45 -23.40
C LYS A 386 -31.64 -25.04 -23.33
N ALA A 387 -32.40 -24.09 -22.79
CA ALA A 387 -31.85 -22.80 -22.34
C ALA A 387 -30.99 -23.02 -21.08
N TYR A 388 -30.17 -22.04 -20.72
CA TYR A 388 -29.19 -22.22 -19.65
C TYR A 388 -29.81 -22.52 -18.27
N ILE A 389 -30.82 -21.74 -17.84
CA ILE A 389 -31.42 -21.91 -16.50
C ILE A 389 -32.07 -23.30 -16.32
N PRO A 390 -32.88 -23.81 -17.27
CA PRO A 390 -33.37 -25.18 -17.21
C PRO A 390 -32.25 -26.24 -17.15
N ALA A 391 -31.21 -26.11 -17.99
CA ALA A 391 -30.07 -27.03 -17.99
C ALA A 391 -29.31 -27.02 -16.65
N ALA A 392 -29.14 -25.84 -16.05
CA ALA A 392 -28.57 -25.69 -14.72
C ALA A 392 -29.43 -26.37 -13.64
N LYS A 393 -30.76 -26.23 -13.69
CA LYS A 393 -31.66 -26.92 -12.74
C LYS A 393 -31.54 -28.44 -12.83
N ASP A 394 -31.43 -28.98 -14.03
CA ASP A 394 -31.29 -30.43 -14.24
C ASP A 394 -29.91 -30.92 -13.79
N THR A 395 -28.86 -30.14 -14.05
CA THR A 395 -27.51 -30.37 -13.50
C THR A 395 -27.52 -30.39 -11.97
N TRP A 396 -28.25 -29.47 -11.33
CA TRP A 396 -28.39 -29.45 -9.87
C TRP A 396 -29.12 -30.68 -9.32
N ARG A 397 -30.19 -31.14 -10.00
CA ARG A 397 -30.88 -32.39 -9.64
C ARG A 397 -29.94 -33.58 -9.74
N LEU A 398 -29.19 -33.68 -10.83
CA LEU A 398 -28.19 -34.71 -11.04
C LEU A 398 -27.18 -34.77 -9.89
N PHE A 399 -26.65 -33.62 -9.43
CA PHE A 399 -25.74 -33.58 -8.28
C PHE A 399 -26.42 -33.89 -6.94
N LYS A 400 -27.67 -33.45 -6.74
CA LYS A 400 -28.42 -33.75 -5.51
C LYS A 400 -28.70 -35.24 -5.36
N ASP A 401 -29.04 -35.91 -6.46
CA ASP A 401 -29.46 -37.32 -6.44
C ASP A 401 -28.28 -38.29 -6.49
N ARG A 402 -27.16 -37.90 -7.13
CA ARG A 402 -25.96 -38.75 -7.29
C ARG A 402 -24.79 -38.38 -6.36
N GLY A 403 -24.82 -37.21 -5.72
CA GLY A 403 -23.91 -36.81 -4.64
C GLY A 403 -22.47 -36.43 -5.03
N ILE A 404 -21.58 -36.45 -4.02
CA ILE A 404 -20.15 -36.07 -4.06
C ILE A 404 -19.30 -37.00 -4.96
N ASP A 405 -19.82 -38.18 -5.28
CA ASP A 405 -19.08 -39.21 -6.02
C ASP A 405 -18.82 -38.83 -7.48
N ALA A 406 -19.74 -38.06 -8.07
CA ALA A 406 -19.56 -37.41 -9.37
C ALA A 406 -18.38 -36.43 -9.37
N LEU A 407 -18.31 -35.60 -8.32
CA LEU A 407 -17.34 -34.52 -8.14
C LEU A 407 -15.92 -35.05 -7.95
N VAL A 408 -15.76 -36.10 -7.13
CA VAL A 408 -14.44 -36.67 -6.83
C VAL A 408 -13.83 -37.40 -8.03
N ASN A 409 -14.66 -38.13 -8.76
CA ASN A 409 -14.21 -38.95 -9.89
C ASN A 409 -13.67 -38.09 -11.05
N ASP A 410 -14.40 -37.04 -11.40
CA ASP A 410 -14.02 -36.14 -12.49
C ASP A 410 -12.80 -35.27 -12.10
N SER A 411 -12.75 -34.77 -10.86
CA SER A 411 -11.59 -34.05 -10.30
C SER A 411 -10.30 -34.87 -10.33
N LEU A 412 -10.38 -36.19 -10.07
CA LEU A 412 -9.22 -37.09 -10.14
C LEU A 412 -8.67 -37.23 -11.57
N VAL A 413 -9.55 -37.30 -12.57
CA VAL A 413 -9.16 -37.35 -13.98
C VAL A 413 -8.50 -36.02 -14.38
N GLY A 414 -9.15 -34.89 -14.08
CA GLY A 414 -8.64 -33.55 -14.40
C GLY A 414 -7.27 -33.28 -13.77
N MET A 415 -7.08 -33.61 -12.50
CA MET A 415 -5.80 -33.47 -11.80
C MET A 415 -4.70 -34.32 -12.44
N THR A 416 -5.01 -35.56 -12.78
CA THR A 416 -4.06 -36.49 -13.42
C THR A 416 -3.56 -35.91 -14.74
N LEU A 417 -4.48 -35.45 -15.58
CA LEU A 417 -4.18 -34.87 -16.89
C LEU A 417 -3.42 -33.53 -16.79
N THR A 418 -3.70 -32.73 -15.76
CA THR A 418 -3.02 -31.45 -15.50
C THR A 418 -1.55 -31.65 -15.11
N TRP A 419 -1.24 -32.64 -14.26
CA TRP A 419 0.15 -33.01 -13.96
C TRP A 419 0.92 -33.50 -15.18
N GLY A 420 0.23 -34.19 -16.09
CA GLY A 420 0.77 -34.52 -17.42
C GLY A 420 1.18 -33.28 -18.21
N ALA A 421 0.32 -32.27 -18.23
CA ALA A 421 0.59 -31.02 -18.92
C ALA A 421 1.82 -30.29 -18.34
N TYR A 422 2.01 -30.30 -17.02
CA TYR A 422 3.22 -29.77 -16.38
C TYR A 422 4.49 -30.48 -16.86
N VAL A 423 4.48 -31.82 -16.92
CA VAL A 423 5.61 -32.60 -17.42
C VAL A 423 5.91 -32.27 -18.88
N ILE A 424 4.88 -32.15 -19.72
CA ILE A 424 5.04 -31.79 -21.14
C ILE A 424 5.58 -30.37 -21.30
N GLY A 425 5.13 -29.41 -20.48
CA GLY A 425 5.70 -28.07 -20.43
C GLY A 425 7.20 -28.09 -20.10
N LEU A 426 7.60 -28.86 -19.09
CA LEU A 426 9.02 -29.01 -18.70
C LEU A 426 9.86 -29.64 -19.81
N LEU A 427 9.36 -30.70 -20.45
CA LEU A 427 10.04 -31.34 -21.58
C LEU A 427 10.13 -30.39 -22.78
N SER A 428 9.10 -29.60 -23.07
CA SER A 428 9.11 -28.61 -24.15
C SER A 428 10.14 -27.51 -23.90
N SER A 429 10.26 -27.06 -22.64
CA SER A 429 11.32 -26.14 -22.20
C SER A 429 12.72 -26.77 -22.36
N LEU A 430 12.89 -28.05 -21.98
CA LEU A 430 14.14 -28.77 -22.21
C LEU A 430 14.51 -28.87 -23.69
N PHE A 431 13.55 -29.16 -24.58
CA PHE A 431 13.79 -29.17 -26.03
C PHE A 431 14.22 -27.79 -26.56
N ALA A 432 13.60 -26.72 -26.08
CA ALA A 432 13.98 -25.36 -26.42
C ALA A 432 15.40 -25.04 -25.92
N TYR A 433 15.77 -25.47 -24.70
CA TYR A 433 17.12 -25.32 -24.17
C TYR A 433 18.15 -26.02 -25.05
N LEU A 434 17.89 -27.27 -25.42
CA LEU A 434 18.77 -28.05 -26.29
C LEU A 434 18.90 -27.39 -27.67
N TYR A 435 17.80 -26.93 -28.27
CA TYR A 435 17.84 -26.20 -29.55
C TYR A 435 18.71 -24.95 -29.47
N LEU A 436 18.53 -24.11 -28.44
CA LEU A 436 19.33 -22.90 -28.25
C LEU A 436 20.82 -23.23 -28.07
N ARG A 437 21.13 -24.34 -27.38
CA ARG A 437 22.51 -24.80 -27.18
C ARG A 437 23.17 -25.31 -28.46
N PHE A 438 22.43 -26.04 -29.31
CA PHE A 438 22.98 -26.64 -30.53
C PHE A 438 23.00 -25.71 -31.74
N THR A 439 22.07 -24.75 -31.84
CA THR A 439 21.95 -23.88 -33.03
C THR A 439 22.52 -22.47 -32.85
N SER A 440 22.81 -22.06 -31.60
CA SER A 440 23.39 -20.74 -31.24
C SER A 440 22.88 -19.58 -32.09
N PRO A 441 21.55 -19.31 -32.10
CA PRO A 441 20.98 -18.32 -32.99
C PRO A 441 21.47 -16.91 -32.65
N SER A 442 21.71 -16.09 -33.67
CA SER A 442 22.30 -14.75 -33.54
C SER A 442 21.53 -13.82 -32.59
N TYR A 443 20.22 -14.00 -32.46
CA TYR A 443 19.40 -13.21 -31.54
C TYR A 443 19.63 -13.56 -30.06
N ASN A 444 20.21 -14.72 -29.73
CA ASN A 444 20.49 -15.16 -28.37
C ASN A 444 22.00 -15.40 -28.12
N ALA A 445 22.86 -14.67 -28.84
CA ALA A 445 24.31 -14.77 -28.71
C ALA A 445 24.79 -14.44 -27.28
N ASP A 446 24.18 -13.44 -26.64
CA ASP A 446 24.52 -13.00 -25.27
C ASP A 446 23.77 -13.79 -24.18
N GLY A 447 22.97 -14.79 -24.55
CA GLY A 447 22.19 -15.61 -23.61
C GLY A 447 21.00 -14.91 -22.94
N GLN A 448 20.80 -13.61 -23.16
CA GLN A 448 19.74 -12.80 -22.51
C GLN A 448 18.31 -13.32 -22.78
N TYR A 449 18.05 -13.92 -23.95
CA TYR A 449 16.73 -14.43 -24.31
C TYR A 449 16.49 -15.88 -23.88
N THR A 450 17.47 -16.53 -23.25
CA THR A 450 17.36 -17.94 -22.86
C THR A 450 16.20 -18.15 -21.88
N ALA A 451 16.17 -17.42 -20.75
CA ALA A 451 15.11 -17.60 -19.75
C ALA A 451 13.69 -17.28 -20.28
N PRO A 452 13.46 -16.16 -20.99
CA PRO A 452 12.16 -15.88 -21.61
C PRO A 452 11.71 -16.97 -22.61
N LEU A 453 12.62 -17.50 -23.42
CA LEU A 453 12.29 -18.54 -24.40
C LEU A 453 11.96 -19.88 -23.74
N LEU A 454 12.66 -20.25 -22.67
CA LEU A 454 12.34 -21.45 -21.89
C LEU A 454 10.96 -21.36 -21.23
N LEU A 455 10.64 -20.18 -20.67
CA LEU A 455 9.33 -19.92 -20.09
C LEU A 455 8.23 -19.98 -21.16
N PHE A 456 8.44 -19.34 -22.30
CA PHE A 456 7.48 -19.36 -23.41
C PHE A 456 7.24 -20.79 -23.93
N SER A 457 8.31 -21.56 -24.06
CA SER A 457 8.25 -22.97 -24.49
C SER A 457 7.50 -23.84 -23.49
N PHE A 458 7.69 -23.60 -22.20
CA PHE A 458 6.92 -24.25 -21.13
C PHE A 458 5.43 -23.94 -21.26
N LEU A 459 5.06 -22.66 -21.43
CA LEU A 459 3.66 -22.22 -21.53
C LEU A 459 2.97 -22.78 -22.78
N VAL A 460 3.66 -22.79 -23.93
CA VAL A 460 3.14 -23.39 -25.17
C VAL A 460 2.92 -24.90 -24.98
N GLY A 461 3.89 -25.60 -24.38
CA GLY A 461 3.77 -27.03 -24.09
C GLY A 461 2.63 -27.36 -23.13
N LEU A 462 2.53 -26.59 -22.05
CA LEU A 462 1.47 -26.69 -21.05
C LEU A 462 0.09 -26.48 -21.71
N GLN A 463 -0.08 -25.39 -22.47
CA GLN A 463 -1.35 -25.05 -23.11
C GLN A 463 -1.77 -26.11 -24.13
N CYS A 464 -0.85 -26.57 -24.99
CA CYS A 464 -1.15 -27.63 -25.96
C CYS A 464 -1.66 -28.89 -25.28
N SER A 465 -1.04 -29.28 -24.16
CA SER A 465 -1.46 -30.45 -23.40
C SER A 465 -2.79 -30.23 -22.68
N LEU A 466 -3.02 -29.07 -22.07
CA LEU A 466 -4.28 -28.77 -21.38
C LEU A 466 -5.47 -28.78 -22.35
N THR A 467 -5.31 -28.24 -23.56
CA THR A 467 -6.38 -28.27 -24.56
C THR A 467 -6.67 -29.68 -25.05
N MET A 468 -5.66 -30.55 -25.14
CA MET A 468 -5.89 -31.94 -25.50
C MET A 468 -6.59 -32.70 -24.37
N SER A 469 -6.20 -32.42 -23.12
CA SER A 469 -6.79 -33.00 -21.92
C SER A 469 -8.25 -32.62 -21.74
N SER A 470 -8.61 -31.35 -21.99
CA SER A 470 -10.00 -30.88 -21.85
C SER A 470 -10.97 -31.60 -22.78
N ALA A 471 -10.50 -32.01 -23.97
CA ALA A 471 -11.30 -32.80 -24.91
C ALA A 471 -11.59 -34.23 -24.40
N ILE A 472 -10.68 -34.80 -23.61
CA ILE A 472 -10.87 -36.10 -22.95
C ILE A 472 -11.78 -35.94 -21.72
N GLU A 473 -11.55 -34.90 -20.92
CA GLU A 473 -12.37 -34.57 -19.74
C GLU A 473 -13.84 -34.37 -20.11
N ALA A 474 -14.10 -33.64 -21.21
CA ALA A 474 -15.44 -33.49 -21.80
C ALA A 474 -16.15 -34.83 -22.03
N GLY A 475 -15.42 -35.85 -22.48
CA GLY A 475 -15.96 -37.19 -22.70
C GLY A 475 -16.32 -37.91 -21.41
N VAL A 476 -15.49 -37.79 -20.36
CA VAL A 476 -15.75 -38.40 -19.05
C VAL A 476 -17.01 -37.81 -18.45
N SER A 477 -17.12 -36.48 -18.43
CA SER A 477 -18.32 -35.81 -17.92
C SER A 477 -19.56 -36.15 -18.75
N THR A 478 -19.46 -36.28 -20.07
CA THR A 478 -20.60 -36.63 -20.94
C THR A 478 -21.13 -38.05 -20.68
N ILE A 479 -20.24 -39.04 -20.54
CA ILE A 479 -20.64 -40.41 -20.19
C ILE A 479 -21.28 -40.44 -18.80
N PHE A 480 -20.78 -39.62 -17.87
CA PHE A 480 -21.34 -39.53 -16.53
C PHE A 480 -22.76 -38.94 -16.51
N VAL A 481 -23.00 -37.85 -17.25
CA VAL A 481 -24.36 -37.28 -17.42
C VAL A 481 -25.29 -38.33 -18.01
N GLY A 482 -24.85 -39.02 -19.08
CA GLY A 482 -25.62 -40.10 -19.69
C GLY A 482 -25.95 -41.24 -18.71
N LEU A 483 -25.00 -41.63 -17.86
CA LEU A 483 -25.20 -42.66 -16.82
C LEU A 483 -26.20 -42.21 -15.74
N GLY A 484 -26.17 -40.92 -15.40
CA GLY A 484 -27.02 -40.34 -14.38
C GLY A 484 -28.49 -40.24 -14.79
N GLU A 485 -28.74 -39.93 -16.06
CA GLU A 485 -30.09 -39.76 -16.62
C GLU A 485 -30.64 -41.05 -17.23
N ASP A 486 -29.88 -41.75 -18.08
CA ASP A 486 -30.30 -42.94 -18.82
C ASP A 486 -29.33 -44.13 -18.63
N PRO A 487 -29.36 -44.78 -17.47
CA PRO A 487 -28.49 -45.93 -17.14
C PRO A 487 -28.80 -47.18 -17.98
N GLN A 488 -30.06 -47.34 -18.40
CA GLN A 488 -30.57 -48.50 -19.14
C GLN A 488 -29.89 -48.62 -20.51
N VAL A 489 -29.49 -47.49 -21.09
CA VAL A 489 -28.74 -47.43 -22.36
C VAL A 489 -27.35 -48.05 -22.19
N LEU A 490 -26.68 -47.83 -21.06
CA LEU A 490 -25.37 -48.45 -20.80
C LEU A 490 -25.49 -49.93 -20.43
N GLN A 491 -26.51 -50.31 -19.66
CA GLN A 491 -26.79 -51.70 -19.27
C GLN A 491 -27.01 -52.61 -20.49
N SER A 492 -27.77 -52.12 -21.48
CA SER A 492 -28.02 -52.84 -22.73
C SER A 492 -26.81 -52.85 -23.67
N ARG A 493 -26.00 -51.80 -23.66
CA ARG A 493 -24.90 -51.60 -24.60
C ARG A 493 -23.57 -52.24 -24.18
N ALA A 494 -23.24 -52.18 -22.89
CA ALA A 494 -21.99 -52.67 -22.33
C ALA A 494 -22.26 -53.34 -20.98
N PRO A 495 -22.91 -54.52 -20.97
CA PRO A 495 -23.34 -55.20 -19.75
C PRO A 495 -22.16 -55.56 -18.82
N GLU A 496 -20.98 -55.86 -19.36
CA GLU A 496 -19.76 -56.07 -18.56
C GLU A 496 -19.28 -54.78 -17.87
N LEU A 497 -19.29 -53.65 -18.57
CA LEU A 497 -18.94 -52.33 -18.01
C LEU A 497 -19.95 -51.91 -16.94
N PHE A 498 -21.24 -52.10 -17.20
CA PHE A 498 -22.31 -51.83 -16.26
C PHE A 498 -22.23 -52.75 -15.02
N GLY A 499 -21.94 -54.04 -15.21
CA GLY A 499 -21.74 -55.00 -14.12
C GLY A 499 -20.54 -54.66 -13.23
N MET A 500 -19.42 -54.24 -13.82
CA MET A 500 -18.27 -53.76 -13.06
C MET A 500 -18.61 -52.50 -12.23
N ILE A 501 -19.29 -51.52 -12.84
CA ILE A 501 -19.76 -50.31 -12.15
C ILE A 501 -20.72 -50.67 -11.00
N ALA A 502 -21.66 -51.59 -11.24
CA ALA A 502 -22.63 -52.07 -10.25
C ALA A 502 -21.95 -52.77 -9.05
N SER A 503 -20.91 -53.56 -9.31
CA SER A 503 -20.18 -54.30 -8.27
C SER A 503 -19.34 -53.38 -7.37
N HIS A 504 -18.79 -52.29 -7.90
CA HIS A 504 -17.92 -51.38 -7.18
C HIS A 504 -18.69 -50.22 -6.51
N TYR A 505 -19.87 -49.87 -7.03
CA TYR A 505 -20.72 -48.80 -6.50
C TYR A 505 -22.20 -49.20 -6.53
N PRO A 506 -22.66 -50.04 -5.59
CA PRO A 506 -24.04 -50.51 -5.56
C PRO A 506 -25.05 -49.37 -5.39
N HIS A 507 -24.70 -48.25 -4.76
CA HIS A 507 -25.61 -47.09 -4.61
C HIS A 507 -25.94 -46.37 -5.93
N VAL A 508 -25.00 -46.35 -6.88
CA VAL A 508 -25.26 -45.78 -8.22
C VAL A 508 -26.31 -46.62 -8.93
N VAL A 509 -26.33 -47.93 -8.66
CA VAL A 509 -27.23 -48.91 -9.29
C VAL A 509 -28.52 -49.17 -8.50
N GLN A 510 -28.50 -49.04 -7.17
CA GLN A 510 -29.64 -49.24 -6.27
C GLN A 510 -30.70 -48.14 -6.39
N ALA A 511 -30.32 -46.91 -6.76
CA ALA A 511 -31.27 -45.87 -7.12
C ALA A 511 -32.26 -46.34 -8.21
N PHE A 512 -31.84 -47.27 -9.08
CA PHE A 512 -32.65 -47.79 -10.18
C PHE A 512 -33.71 -48.81 -9.78
N ALA A 513 -33.54 -49.51 -8.65
CA ALA A 513 -34.62 -50.30 -8.05
C ALA A 513 -35.62 -49.39 -7.31
N SER A 514 -35.15 -48.21 -6.84
CA SER A 514 -35.95 -47.28 -6.07
C SER A 514 -36.77 -46.29 -6.90
N ASP A 515 -36.41 -45.97 -8.15
CA ASP A 515 -37.16 -44.98 -8.95
C ASP A 515 -38.58 -45.46 -9.33
N VAL A 516 -38.79 -46.76 -9.51
CA VAL A 516 -40.13 -47.36 -9.65
C VAL A 516 -40.95 -47.22 -8.35
N SER A 517 -40.29 -47.25 -7.20
CA SER A 517 -40.90 -47.03 -5.89
C SER A 517 -41.03 -45.56 -5.49
N ARG A 518 -40.20 -44.66 -6.04
CA ARG A 518 -40.17 -43.23 -5.72
C ARG A 518 -41.18 -42.42 -6.52
N ALA A 519 -41.44 -42.77 -7.78
CA ALA A 519 -42.54 -42.16 -8.53
C ALA A 519 -43.90 -42.47 -7.87
N SER A 520 -44.06 -43.70 -7.37
CA SER A 520 -45.23 -44.08 -6.56
C SER A 520 -45.21 -43.47 -5.15
N LEU A 521 -44.06 -43.33 -4.49
CA LEU A 521 -43.96 -42.67 -3.17
C LEU A 521 -44.20 -41.16 -3.22
N VAL A 522 -43.76 -40.45 -4.27
CA VAL A 522 -43.96 -39.00 -4.39
C VAL A 522 -45.44 -38.68 -4.63
N GLN A 523 -46.14 -39.54 -5.38
CA GLN A 523 -47.59 -39.43 -5.59
C GLN A 523 -48.39 -39.86 -4.34
N VAL A 524 -47.92 -40.87 -3.58
CA VAL A 524 -48.52 -41.28 -2.30
C VAL A 524 -48.23 -40.31 -1.13
N LEU A 525 -47.11 -39.57 -1.16
CA LEU A 525 -46.78 -38.54 -0.17
C LEU A 525 -47.52 -37.22 -0.44
N THR A 526 -47.88 -36.93 -1.70
CA THR A 526 -48.78 -35.80 -2.00
C THR A 526 -50.23 -36.13 -1.61
N ASP A 527 -50.67 -37.38 -1.73
CA ASP A 527 -52.02 -37.82 -1.32
C ASP A 527 -52.20 -38.07 0.19
N LYS A 528 -51.13 -38.14 1.00
CA LYS A 528 -51.21 -38.35 2.47
C LYS A 528 -51.07 -37.11 3.34
N CYS A 529 -50.80 -35.92 2.78
CA CYS A 529 -50.84 -34.66 3.56
C CYS A 529 -52.28 -34.17 3.82
N ASP A 530 -53.33 -34.79 3.26
CA ASP A 530 -54.70 -34.24 3.24
C ASP A 530 -55.66 -34.74 4.34
N SER A 531 -55.26 -35.57 5.30
CA SER A 531 -56.20 -35.94 6.38
C SER A 531 -55.66 -36.12 7.80
N GLU A 532 -54.36 -36.37 8.04
CA GLU A 532 -53.87 -36.67 9.40
C GLU A 532 -52.67 -35.84 9.89
N ASN A 533 -51.98 -35.07 9.02
CA ASN A 533 -50.78 -34.30 9.41
C ASN A 533 -50.67 -32.92 8.72
N GLN A 534 -51.81 -32.24 8.54
CA GLN A 534 -51.89 -30.95 7.86
C GLN A 534 -51.05 -29.86 8.56
N ALA A 535 -50.97 -29.88 9.88
CA ALA A 535 -50.16 -28.94 10.67
C ALA A 535 -48.66 -29.13 10.45
N PHE A 536 -48.18 -30.38 10.44
CA PHE A 536 -46.77 -30.69 10.17
C PHE A 536 -46.37 -30.32 8.73
N CYS A 537 -47.19 -30.68 7.74
CA CYS A 537 -46.92 -30.30 6.35
C CYS A 537 -46.92 -28.76 6.21
N ALA A 538 -47.87 -28.04 6.86
CA ALA A 538 -47.91 -26.59 6.83
C ALA A 538 -46.67 -25.94 7.48
N GLU A 539 -46.25 -26.39 8.67
CA GLU A 539 -45.11 -25.83 9.40
C GLU A 539 -43.77 -26.16 8.72
N TRP A 540 -43.58 -27.39 8.25
CA TRP A 540 -42.36 -27.79 7.54
C TRP A 540 -42.21 -27.07 6.20
N THR A 541 -43.31 -26.91 5.46
CA THR A 541 -43.30 -26.15 4.20
C THR A 541 -43.07 -24.67 4.47
N SER A 542 -43.63 -24.12 5.55
CA SER A 542 -43.39 -22.73 5.98
C SER A 542 -41.93 -22.49 6.36
N ALA A 543 -41.31 -23.42 7.12
CA ALA A 543 -39.88 -23.35 7.43
C ALA A 543 -39.01 -23.39 6.16
N GLY A 544 -39.37 -24.22 5.18
CA GLY A 544 -38.72 -24.25 3.87
C GLY A 544 -38.84 -22.94 3.10
N TYR A 545 -40.01 -22.28 3.13
CA TYR A 545 -40.19 -20.96 2.52
C TYR A 545 -39.36 -19.87 3.22
N ILE A 546 -39.29 -19.89 4.55
CA ILE A 546 -38.49 -18.95 5.34
C ILE A 546 -36.99 -19.09 5.01
N ASP A 547 -36.50 -20.31 4.80
CA ASP A 547 -35.11 -20.56 4.41
C ASP A 547 -34.81 -20.03 2.99
N GLN A 548 -35.75 -20.20 2.04
CA GLN A 548 -35.62 -19.61 0.69
C GLN A 548 -35.58 -18.07 0.70
N VAL A 549 -36.38 -17.45 1.57
CA VAL A 549 -36.37 -15.99 1.77
C VAL A 549 -35.03 -15.53 2.38
N SER A 550 -34.46 -16.30 3.30
CA SER A 550 -33.13 -16.04 3.86
C SER A 550 -32.05 -16.01 2.77
N ILE A 551 -32.07 -16.99 1.85
CA ILE A 551 -31.15 -17.03 0.69
C ILE A 551 -31.32 -15.79 -0.18
N GLY A 552 -32.56 -15.31 -0.37
CA GLY A 552 -32.85 -14.06 -1.09
C GLY A 552 -32.18 -12.84 -0.45
N PHE A 553 -32.30 -12.66 0.86
CA PHE A 553 -31.63 -11.57 1.58
C PHE A 553 -30.09 -11.66 1.50
N GLY A 554 -29.55 -12.88 1.56
CA GLY A 554 -28.11 -13.13 1.36
C GLY A 554 -27.62 -12.78 -0.04
N ALA A 555 -28.39 -13.09 -1.09
CA ALA A 555 -28.03 -12.74 -2.46
C ALA A 555 -28.07 -11.22 -2.70
N VAL A 556 -29.07 -10.52 -2.15
CA VAL A 556 -29.19 -9.06 -2.29
C VAL A 556 -28.11 -8.33 -1.49
N SER A 557 -27.70 -8.85 -0.33
CA SER A 557 -26.60 -8.26 0.44
C SER A 557 -25.26 -8.37 -0.31
N LEU A 558 -24.97 -9.51 -0.93
CA LEU A 558 -23.83 -9.70 -1.84
C LEU A 558 -23.86 -8.72 -3.02
N LEU A 559 -25.01 -8.55 -3.66
CA LEU A 559 -25.17 -7.62 -4.77
C LEU A 559 -24.95 -6.16 -4.35
N ALA A 560 -25.46 -5.79 -3.16
CA ALA A 560 -25.27 -4.47 -2.58
C ALA A 560 -23.79 -4.21 -2.21
N ILE A 561 -23.08 -5.21 -1.70
CA ILE A 561 -21.62 -5.12 -1.46
C ILE A 561 -20.87 -4.91 -2.79
N LEU A 562 -21.20 -5.67 -3.83
CA LEU A 562 -20.58 -5.56 -5.15
C LEU A 562 -20.76 -4.16 -5.76
N ILE A 563 -21.96 -3.59 -5.65
CA ILE A 563 -22.24 -2.22 -6.13
C ILE A 563 -21.53 -1.17 -5.24
N GLY A 564 -21.50 -1.39 -3.92
CA GLY A 564 -20.92 -0.45 -2.95
C GLY A 564 -19.40 -0.31 -2.98
N VAL A 565 -18.67 -1.33 -3.44
CA VAL A 565 -17.20 -1.28 -3.59
C VAL A 565 -16.78 -0.41 -4.79
N SER A 566 -17.64 -0.23 -5.79
CA SER A 566 -17.33 0.48 -7.03
C SER A 566 -17.41 2.01 -6.96
N THR A 567 -17.98 2.60 -5.90
CA THR A 567 -18.22 4.05 -5.83
C THR A 567 -17.88 4.68 -4.47
N TYR A 568 -16.80 5.46 -4.43
CA TYR A 568 -16.29 6.13 -3.21
C TYR A 568 -17.34 7.02 -2.51
N SER A 569 -18.23 7.65 -3.29
CA SER A 569 -19.23 8.62 -2.81
C SER A 569 -20.44 8.00 -2.05
N ARG A 570 -20.78 6.72 -2.27
CA ARG A 570 -22.05 6.12 -1.80
C ARG A 570 -21.91 5.01 -0.75
N ARG A 571 -20.67 4.67 -0.38
CA ARG A 571 -20.30 3.61 0.58
C ARG A 571 -21.14 3.63 1.87
N ARG A 572 -21.45 4.81 2.43
CA ARG A 572 -22.20 4.99 3.70
C ARG A 572 -23.65 4.49 3.68
N ARG A 573 -24.39 4.70 2.59
CA ARG A 573 -25.82 4.30 2.51
C ARG A 573 -25.97 2.80 2.24
N ILE A 574 -25.03 2.26 1.48
CA ILE A 574 -25.03 0.86 1.06
C ILE A 574 -24.68 -0.06 2.23
N TRP A 575 -23.69 0.31 3.07
CA TRP A 575 -23.36 -0.49 4.26
C TRP A 575 -24.50 -0.60 5.27
N LYS A 576 -25.30 0.44 5.45
CA LYS A 576 -26.51 0.37 6.30
C LYS A 576 -27.55 -0.59 5.73
N ALA A 577 -27.77 -0.56 4.42
CA ALA A 577 -28.66 -1.49 3.74
C ALA A 577 -28.17 -2.94 3.83
N VAL A 578 -26.85 -3.16 3.64
CA VAL A 578 -26.21 -4.48 3.77
C VAL A 578 -26.37 -5.02 5.19
N ALA A 579 -26.15 -4.20 6.22
CA ALA A 579 -26.32 -4.62 7.62
C ALA A 579 -27.77 -5.08 7.91
N TRP A 580 -28.77 -4.35 7.40
CA TRP A 580 -30.17 -4.75 7.54
C TRP A 580 -30.50 -6.04 6.77
N LEU A 581 -30.00 -6.20 5.54
CA LEU A 581 -30.23 -7.40 4.74
C LEU A 581 -29.63 -8.65 5.41
N VAL A 582 -28.42 -8.54 5.96
CA VAL A 582 -27.76 -9.63 6.68
C VAL A 582 -28.46 -9.93 8.02
N PHE A 583 -29.00 -8.91 8.69
CA PHE A 583 -29.84 -9.10 9.87
C PHE A 583 -31.13 -9.88 9.53
N PHE A 584 -31.83 -9.52 8.46
CA PHE A 584 -33.03 -10.24 8.03
C PHE A 584 -32.72 -11.67 7.57
N GLN A 585 -31.58 -11.89 6.92
CA GLN A 585 -31.09 -13.24 6.60
C GLN A 585 -30.95 -14.11 7.85
N ALA A 586 -30.29 -13.61 8.89
CA ALA A 586 -30.07 -14.32 10.14
C ALA A 586 -31.38 -14.56 10.93
N LEU A 587 -32.29 -13.58 10.93
CA LEU A 587 -33.60 -13.69 11.59
C LEU A 587 -34.46 -14.80 10.96
N CYS A 588 -34.47 -14.89 9.63
CA CYS A 588 -35.16 -15.96 8.92
C CYS A 588 -34.55 -17.34 9.26
N GLN A 589 -33.22 -17.47 9.34
CA GLN A 589 -32.58 -18.73 9.73
C GLN A 589 -32.91 -19.14 11.16
N LEU A 590 -32.91 -18.19 12.10
CA LEU A 590 -33.33 -18.44 13.48
C LEU A 590 -34.78 -18.88 13.57
N THR A 591 -35.67 -18.26 12.79
CA THR A 591 -37.10 -18.59 12.79
C THR A 591 -37.34 -19.99 12.20
N ALA A 592 -36.65 -20.34 11.11
CA ALA A 592 -36.68 -21.69 10.53
C ALA A 592 -36.14 -22.74 11.51
N PHE A 593 -35.03 -22.45 12.19
CA PHE A 593 -34.46 -23.32 13.23
C PHE A 593 -35.43 -23.53 14.40
N SER A 594 -36.07 -22.47 14.90
CA SER A 594 -37.05 -22.56 15.99
C SER A 594 -38.28 -23.38 15.60
N LEU A 595 -38.81 -23.19 14.39
CA LEU A 595 -39.94 -23.99 13.87
C LEU A 595 -39.59 -25.47 13.75
N ILE A 596 -38.40 -25.79 13.24
CA ILE A 596 -37.95 -27.17 13.06
C ILE A 596 -37.65 -27.84 14.41
N THR A 597 -37.03 -27.12 15.34
CA THR A 597 -36.73 -27.62 16.69
C THR A 597 -38.00 -27.85 17.49
N HIS A 598 -38.97 -26.93 17.42
CA HIS A 598 -40.28 -27.10 18.05
C HIS A 598 -41.03 -28.33 17.54
N ASN A 599 -41.00 -28.56 16.22
CA ASN A 599 -41.61 -29.75 15.60
C ASN A 599 -40.89 -31.05 16.01
N TYR A 600 -39.57 -31.01 16.17
CA TYR A 600 -38.79 -32.16 16.63
C TYR A 600 -39.14 -32.56 18.07
N GLU A 601 -39.43 -31.60 18.94
CA GLU A 601 -39.77 -31.84 20.35
C GLU A 601 -41.25 -32.25 20.58
N THR A 602 -42.16 -31.80 19.72
CA THR A 602 -43.61 -31.95 19.94
C THR A 602 -44.27 -33.03 19.08
N ALA A 603 -43.67 -33.44 17.96
CA ALA A 603 -44.29 -34.40 17.06
C ALA A 603 -43.91 -35.87 17.41
N PRO A 604 -44.89 -36.75 17.68
CA PRO A 604 -44.64 -38.15 18.08
C PRO A 604 -43.97 -39.00 17.00
N PHE A 605 -43.92 -38.55 15.74
CA PHE A 605 -43.26 -39.24 14.63
C PHE A 605 -41.72 -39.25 14.71
N PHE A 606 -41.10 -38.39 15.53
CA PHE A 606 -39.63 -38.32 15.63
C PHE A 606 -39.02 -39.26 16.68
N GLU A 607 -39.81 -40.04 17.44
CA GLU A 607 -39.30 -40.97 18.46
C GLU A 607 -38.35 -42.07 17.93
N GLN A 608 -38.31 -42.30 16.61
CA GLN A 608 -37.43 -43.28 15.97
C GLN A 608 -36.41 -42.68 14.97
N ALA A 609 -36.44 -41.38 14.73
CA ALA A 609 -35.62 -40.73 13.72
C ALA A 609 -34.28 -40.25 14.31
N ARG A 610 -33.18 -40.96 14.01
CA ARG A 610 -31.83 -40.47 14.34
C ARG A 610 -31.47 -39.30 13.43
N PRO A 611 -30.91 -38.18 13.94
CA PRO A 611 -30.45 -37.08 13.10
C PRO A 611 -29.35 -37.58 12.15
N GLY A 612 -29.67 -37.63 10.85
CA GLY A 612 -28.70 -37.96 9.81
C GLY A 612 -27.68 -36.84 9.59
N ALA A 613 -26.60 -37.13 8.85
CA ALA A 613 -25.55 -36.16 8.55
C ALA A 613 -26.08 -34.85 7.92
N GLY A 614 -27.16 -34.92 7.13
CA GLY A 614 -27.80 -33.74 6.54
C GLY A 614 -28.43 -32.78 7.56
N TYR A 615 -28.99 -33.30 8.67
CA TYR A 615 -29.53 -32.46 9.74
C TYR A 615 -28.42 -31.73 10.49
N ILE A 616 -27.31 -32.43 10.76
CA ILE A 616 -26.12 -31.84 11.40
C ILE A 616 -25.49 -30.77 10.50
N LEU A 617 -25.40 -31.01 9.19
CA LEU A 617 -24.88 -30.04 8.22
C LEU A 617 -25.77 -28.78 8.13
N ASN A 618 -27.10 -28.93 8.21
CA ASN A 618 -28.01 -27.77 8.25
C ASN A 618 -27.86 -26.98 9.54
N ILE A 619 -27.74 -27.65 10.69
CA ILE A 619 -27.47 -26.97 11.97
C ILE A 619 -26.14 -26.22 11.91
N LEU A 620 -25.08 -26.84 11.39
CA LEU A 620 -23.78 -26.19 11.22
C LEU A 620 -23.87 -24.98 10.28
N SER A 621 -24.63 -25.08 9.18
CA SER A 621 -24.87 -23.98 8.26
C SER A 621 -25.57 -22.79 8.93
N TRP A 622 -26.63 -23.06 9.72
CA TRP A 622 -27.37 -22.02 10.44
C TRP A 622 -26.51 -21.34 11.52
N VAL A 623 -25.73 -22.13 12.27
CA VAL A 623 -24.79 -21.60 13.28
C VAL A 623 -23.70 -20.76 12.61
N LEU A 624 -23.13 -21.23 11.49
CA LEU A 624 -22.12 -20.48 10.74
C LEU A 624 -22.70 -19.18 10.16
N GLY A 625 -23.95 -19.23 9.67
CA GLY A 625 -24.70 -18.07 9.20
C GLY A 625 -24.87 -17.00 10.28
N LEU A 626 -25.16 -17.41 11.52
CA LEU A 626 -25.23 -16.53 12.68
C LEU A 626 -23.89 -15.84 12.97
N PHE A 627 -22.78 -16.60 12.97
CA PHE A 627 -21.44 -16.04 13.19
C PHE A 627 -21.03 -15.05 12.10
N VAL A 628 -21.34 -15.35 10.84
CA VAL A 628 -21.07 -14.44 9.71
C VAL A 628 -21.92 -13.17 9.85
N ALA A 629 -23.21 -13.29 10.20
CA ALA A 629 -24.07 -12.14 10.38
C ALA A 629 -23.61 -11.23 11.53
N VAL A 630 -23.25 -11.81 12.68
CA VAL A 630 -22.65 -11.07 13.80
C VAL A 630 -21.33 -10.41 13.36
N GLY A 631 -20.47 -11.12 12.63
CA GLY A 631 -19.22 -10.57 12.10
C GLY A 631 -19.44 -9.37 11.17
N VAL A 632 -20.42 -9.43 10.26
CA VAL A 632 -20.74 -8.34 9.33
C VAL A 632 -21.41 -7.17 10.04
N ILE A 633 -22.29 -7.41 11.02
CA ILE A 633 -22.92 -6.35 11.82
C ILE A 633 -21.88 -5.64 12.68
N VAL A 634 -21.00 -6.40 13.36
CA VAL A 634 -19.92 -5.85 14.18
C VAL A 634 -18.93 -5.07 13.32
N THR A 635 -18.54 -5.58 12.14
CA THR A 635 -17.66 -4.85 11.22
C THR A 635 -18.34 -3.64 10.58
N GLY A 636 -19.64 -3.68 10.30
CA GLY A 636 -20.41 -2.54 9.80
C GLY A 636 -20.57 -1.43 10.84
N MET A 637 -20.86 -1.80 12.10
CA MET A 637 -20.90 -0.87 13.23
C MET A 637 -19.50 -0.32 13.56
N ALA A 638 -18.47 -1.16 13.46
CA ALA A 638 -17.08 -0.75 13.58
C ALA A 638 -16.60 0.11 12.40
N ALA A 639 -17.17 -0.03 11.20
CA ALA A 639 -16.88 0.81 10.04
C ALA A 639 -17.57 2.19 10.14
N ASP A 640 -18.79 2.29 10.66
CA ASP A 640 -19.47 3.59 10.88
C ASP A 640 -18.84 4.33 12.08
N SER A 641 -18.51 3.60 13.15
CA SER A 641 -17.70 4.11 14.28
C SER A 641 -16.27 4.44 13.83
N GLY A 642 -15.74 3.62 12.92
CA GLY A 642 -14.42 3.77 12.33
C GLY A 642 -14.35 4.95 11.39
N HIS A 643 -15.39 5.35 10.66
CA HIS A 643 -15.29 6.46 9.69
C HIS A 643 -15.40 7.85 10.33
N SER A 644 -16.19 8.00 11.40
CA SER A 644 -16.18 9.21 12.22
C SER A 644 -14.87 9.33 13.00
N VAL A 645 -14.35 8.20 13.50
CA VAL A 645 -13.01 8.14 14.09
C VAL A 645 -11.92 8.34 13.03
N LEU A 646 -12.02 7.81 11.81
CA LEU A 646 -10.99 7.93 10.75
C LEU A 646 -10.97 9.32 10.14
N GLY A 647 -12.12 9.97 9.97
CA GLY A 647 -12.18 11.37 9.53
C GLY A 647 -11.60 12.32 10.58
N ASN A 648 -11.94 12.11 11.87
CA ASN A 648 -11.35 12.87 12.97
C ASN A 648 -9.87 12.54 13.14
N LEU A 649 -9.48 11.27 13.05
CA LEU A 649 -8.10 10.79 13.12
C LEU A 649 -7.28 11.36 11.97
N ALA A 650 -7.82 11.46 10.74
CA ALA A 650 -7.15 12.12 9.63
C ALA A 650 -6.89 13.60 9.92
N ARG A 651 -7.82 14.31 10.58
CA ARG A 651 -7.66 15.71 10.99
C ARG A 651 -6.69 15.88 12.17
N PHE A 652 -6.64 14.93 13.12
CA PHE A 652 -5.61 14.89 14.17
C PHE A 652 -4.23 14.60 13.56
N ASN A 653 -4.15 13.59 12.69
CA ASN A 653 -2.92 13.19 12.01
C ASN A 653 -2.42 14.24 11.01
N LYS A 654 -3.27 15.18 10.55
CA LYS A 654 -2.81 16.29 9.71
C LYS A 654 -2.03 17.33 10.51
N ASN A 655 -2.28 17.43 11.83
CA ASN A 655 -1.50 18.29 12.70
C ASN A 655 -0.24 17.56 13.19
N LEU A 656 0.90 17.95 12.63
CA LEU A 656 2.22 17.39 12.89
C LEU A 656 2.68 17.59 14.34
N ALA A 657 2.05 18.48 15.12
CA ALA A 657 2.33 18.60 16.55
C ALA A 657 1.91 17.34 17.34
N PHE A 658 0.93 16.57 16.86
CA PHE A 658 0.56 15.29 17.49
C PHE A 658 1.49 14.14 17.12
N HIS A 659 2.20 14.22 16.00
CA HIS A 659 3.25 13.27 15.60
C HIS A 659 4.56 13.59 16.30
N SER A 660 4.49 13.79 17.61
CA SER A 660 5.68 14.01 18.41
C SER A 660 6.63 12.81 18.26
N PRO A 661 7.95 13.02 18.17
CA PRO A 661 8.94 11.92 18.18
C PRO A 661 8.76 10.96 19.36
N PHE A 662 8.11 11.40 20.43
CA PHE A 662 7.95 10.66 21.67
C PHE A 662 6.73 9.71 21.69
N PHE A 663 6.19 9.24 20.55
CA PHE A 663 4.97 8.42 20.50
C PHE A 663 5.00 7.17 21.41
N ASP A 664 6.18 6.54 21.55
CA ASP A 664 6.38 5.34 22.38
C ASP A 664 6.71 5.64 23.86
N GLU A 665 6.86 6.92 24.25
CA GLU A 665 7.19 7.31 25.62
C GLU A 665 5.94 7.44 26.50
N PRO A 666 5.82 6.72 27.63
CA PRO A 666 4.60 6.70 28.45
C PRO A 666 4.17 8.07 29.00
N LEU A 667 5.13 8.98 29.25
CA LEU A 667 4.87 10.30 29.82
C LEU A 667 4.71 11.40 28.75
N PHE A 668 5.30 11.20 27.57
CA PHE A 668 5.44 12.25 26.55
C PHE A 668 4.76 11.92 25.21
N GLY A 669 4.35 10.67 25.00
CA GLY A 669 3.65 10.21 23.82
C GLY A 669 2.20 10.65 23.76
N LEU A 670 1.72 10.89 22.54
CA LEU A 670 0.33 11.23 22.27
C LEU A 670 -0.25 10.18 21.33
N ASP A 671 -1.18 9.38 21.84
CA ASP A 671 -1.96 8.45 21.02
C ASP A 671 -3.12 9.21 20.37
N THR A 672 -2.97 9.54 19.07
CA THR A 672 -4.02 10.22 18.29
C THR A 672 -5.31 9.41 18.19
N VAL A 673 -5.24 8.08 18.32
CA VAL A 673 -6.41 7.19 18.38
C VAL A 673 -7.10 7.35 19.73
N ALA A 674 -6.34 7.36 20.84
CA ALA A 674 -6.90 7.61 22.17
C ALA A 674 -7.51 9.02 22.28
N LEU A 675 -6.86 10.05 21.73
CA LEU A 675 -7.38 11.42 21.67
C LEU A 675 -8.65 11.50 20.82
N SER A 676 -8.64 10.91 19.62
CA SER A 676 -9.85 10.85 18.79
C SER A 676 -10.98 10.10 19.51
N ARG A 677 -10.69 9.03 20.26
CA ARG A 677 -11.68 8.31 21.07
C ARG A 677 -12.22 9.18 22.21
N ARG A 678 -11.33 9.82 22.99
CA ARG A 678 -11.68 10.76 24.06
C ARG A 678 -12.60 11.86 23.54
N ASN A 679 -12.36 12.38 22.34
CA ASN A 679 -13.15 13.48 21.79
C ASN A 679 -14.50 13.00 21.20
N THR A 680 -14.62 11.71 20.87
CA THR A 680 -15.90 11.09 20.43
C THR A 680 -16.76 10.55 21.57
N GLN A 681 -16.21 10.34 22.78
CA GLN A 681 -16.92 9.78 23.93
C GLN A 681 -17.88 10.75 24.67
N PRO A 682 -17.58 12.05 24.84
CA PRO A 682 -18.52 13.04 25.36
C PRO A 682 -19.82 13.06 24.56
N ALA A 683 -19.73 12.89 23.23
CA ALA A 683 -20.90 12.76 22.35
C ALA A 683 -21.75 11.50 22.60
N ARG A 684 -21.27 10.51 23.38
CA ARG A 684 -22.02 9.32 23.79
C ARG A 684 -22.55 9.37 25.22
N ARG A 685 -22.05 10.27 26.08
CA ARG A 685 -22.41 10.29 27.52
C ARG A 685 -23.75 10.96 27.84
N ASP A 686 -24.34 11.69 26.90
CA ASP A 686 -25.64 12.37 27.11
C ASP A 686 -26.88 11.54 26.71
N VAL A 687 -26.75 10.23 26.45
CA VAL A 687 -27.88 9.37 26.03
C VAL A 687 -28.20 8.28 27.07
N VAL A 688 -28.48 8.68 28.32
CA VAL A 688 -28.93 7.73 29.36
C VAL A 688 -30.27 8.13 30.04
N ASP A 689 -30.84 9.31 29.77
CA ASP A 689 -32.19 9.62 30.24
C ASP A 689 -32.99 10.46 29.24
N ALA A 690 -33.79 9.76 28.41
CA ALA A 690 -34.63 10.35 27.36
C ALA A 690 -36.01 10.82 27.87
N SER A 691 -36.23 10.89 29.19
CA SER A 691 -37.57 11.22 29.74
C SER A 691 -37.87 12.71 29.93
N LYS A 692 -36.86 13.60 29.80
CA LYS A 692 -37.02 15.03 30.16
C LYS A 692 -36.92 16.05 29.02
N PHE A 693 -36.73 15.65 27.77
CA PHE A 693 -36.77 16.59 26.65
C PHE A 693 -37.76 16.14 25.59
N LYS A 694 -38.82 16.92 25.42
CA LYS A 694 -39.73 16.84 24.29
C LYS A 694 -38.95 17.19 23.03
N ASP A 695 -38.93 16.23 22.10
CA ASP A 695 -38.42 16.36 20.74
C ASP A 695 -39.11 17.49 19.99
N GLU A 696 -38.34 18.44 19.47
CA GLU A 696 -38.67 19.11 18.21
C GLU A 696 -37.45 19.05 17.27
N VAL A 697 -37.44 17.99 16.47
CA VAL A 697 -36.91 17.89 15.08
C VAL A 697 -35.40 18.06 14.88
N TYR A 698 -34.72 16.93 14.64
CA TYR A 698 -33.47 16.86 13.87
C TYR A 698 -33.75 16.54 12.39
N PRO A 699 -33.05 17.22 11.46
CA PRO A 699 -32.31 16.44 10.45
C PRO A 699 -30.94 17.07 10.13
N GLY A 700 -29.88 16.26 10.31
CA GLY A 700 -28.58 16.42 9.63
C GLY A 700 -27.67 17.55 10.11
N PHE A 701 -26.68 17.23 10.95
CA PHE A 701 -25.48 18.04 11.22
C PHE A 701 -25.66 19.57 11.24
N THR A 702 -26.67 20.06 11.95
CA THR A 702 -26.72 21.43 12.46
C THR A 702 -27.46 21.42 13.80
N ALA A 703 -26.72 21.29 14.90
CA ALA A 703 -27.15 21.79 16.21
C ALA A 703 -25.89 22.05 17.07
N PRO A 704 -25.90 23.09 17.90
CA PRO A 704 -24.75 23.95 18.13
C PRO A 704 -24.01 23.59 19.44
N THR A 705 -22.77 24.09 19.57
CA THR A 705 -22.16 24.50 20.85
C THR A 705 -22.02 23.46 21.98
N LEU A 706 -20.83 22.87 22.12
CA LEU A 706 -20.04 23.31 23.27
C LEU A 706 -19.39 24.60 22.79
N ALA A 707 -20.00 25.74 23.15
CA ALA A 707 -19.67 27.05 22.62
C ALA A 707 -18.23 27.42 23.00
N ILE A 708 -17.28 27.07 22.14
CA ILE A 708 -16.15 27.96 21.96
C ILE A 708 -16.75 29.19 21.29
N SER A 709 -16.72 30.32 21.95
CA SER A 709 -17.20 31.62 21.46
C SER A 709 -16.32 32.19 20.32
N GLY A 710 -15.47 31.35 19.74
CA GLY A 710 -14.41 31.67 18.79
C GLY A 710 -13.03 31.29 19.32
N VAL A 711 -12.03 31.34 18.45
CA VAL A 711 -10.62 31.17 18.83
C VAL A 711 -9.90 32.51 18.76
N ASN A 712 -8.81 32.64 19.51
CA ASN A 712 -7.93 33.79 19.44
C ASN A 712 -6.51 33.35 19.06
N PHE A 713 -5.95 33.98 18.03
CA PHE A 713 -4.60 33.72 17.54
C PHE A 713 -3.58 34.55 18.32
N THR A 714 -3.41 34.24 19.61
CA THR A 714 -2.66 35.04 20.58
C THR A 714 -1.17 35.22 20.27
N HIS A 715 -0.58 34.29 19.51
CA HIS A 715 0.87 34.25 19.21
C HIS A 715 1.18 34.39 17.71
N SER A 716 0.23 34.95 16.95
CA SER A 716 0.32 35.11 15.50
C SER A 716 0.64 33.78 14.77
N VAL A 717 1.17 33.89 13.56
CA VAL A 717 1.51 32.77 12.69
C VAL A 717 3.03 32.67 12.48
N ALA A 718 3.49 31.49 12.05
CA ALA A 718 4.88 31.25 11.65
C ALA A 718 4.95 30.25 10.50
N SER A 719 6.05 30.26 9.75
CA SER A 719 6.34 29.24 8.75
C SER A 719 7.81 28.84 8.82
N GLY A 720 8.15 27.64 8.37
CA GLY A 720 9.51 27.15 8.52
C GLY A 720 9.80 25.86 7.77
N ASP A 721 11.07 25.46 7.81
CA ASP A 721 11.64 24.33 7.08
C ASP A 721 11.11 24.20 5.64
N PRO A 722 11.31 25.24 4.81
CA PRO A 722 10.84 25.23 3.43
C PRO A 722 11.65 24.21 2.61
N PHE A 723 10.94 23.45 1.78
CA PHE A 723 11.50 22.68 0.67
C PHE A 723 11.08 23.30 -0.65
N ASP A 724 11.40 22.63 -1.75
CA ASP A 724 11.05 23.09 -3.09
C ASP A 724 9.55 22.93 -3.40
N THR A 725 8.88 21.92 -2.84
CA THR A 725 7.45 21.70 -3.07
C THR A 725 6.56 21.84 -1.85
N SER A 726 7.12 22.13 -0.67
CA SER A 726 6.34 22.22 0.57
C SER A 726 6.96 23.13 1.63
N VAL A 727 6.15 23.54 2.61
CA VAL A 727 6.58 24.37 3.75
C VAL A 727 5.72 24.07 4.98
N ILE A 728 6.31 24.16 6.18
CA ILE A 728 5.56 24.03 7.44
C ILE A 728 4.89 25.36 7.77
N LEU A 729 3.60 25.29 8.12
CA LEU A 729 2.82 26.41 8.62
C LEU A 729 2.45 26.13 10.07
N TRP A 730 2.55 27.16 10.91
CA TRP A 730 2.33 27.07 12.35
C TRP A 730 1.46 28.21 12.87
N THR A 731 0.60 27.91 13.85
CA THR A 731 -0.11 28.91 14.67
C THR A 731 -0.49 28.31 16.03
N ARG A 732 -0.84 29.15 17.01
CA ARG A 732 -1.54 28.74 18.24
C ARG A 732 -2.92 29.40 18.27
N ALA A 733 -3.98 28.61 18.45
CA ALA A 733 -5.36 29.13 18.45
C ALA A 733 -6.07 28.78 19.77
N GLU A 734 -6.05 29.73 20.68
CA GLU A 734 -6.57 29.53 22.03
C GLU A 734 -8.10 29.72 22.04
N PRO A 735 -8.86 28.78 22.62
CA PRO A 735 -10.30 28.93 22.70
C PRO A 735 -10.71 30.11 23.58
N LEU A 736 -11.70 30.90 23.14
CA LEU A 736 -12.27 31.97 23.96
C LEU A 736 -13.24 31.40 25.02
N PRO A 737 -13.31 32.03 26.21
CA PRO A 737 -14.30 31.68 27.21
C PRO A 737 -15.71 31.97 26.68
N SER A 738 -16.64 31.05 26.95
CA SER A 738 -18.05 31.20 26.61
C SER A 738 -18.66 32.47 27.22
N SER A 739 -19.87 32.87 26.80
CA SER A 739 -20.56 34.07 27.31
C SER A 739 -20.81 34.05 28.83
N SER A 740 -20.67 32.90 29.50
CA SER A 740 -20.71 32.73 30.97
C SER A 740 -19.33 32.85 31.64
N GLY A 741 -18.26 33.16 30.91
CA GLY A 741 -16.89 33.28 31.41
C GLY A 741 -16.15 31.96 31.59
N GLN A 742 -16.77 30.82 31.23
CA GLN A 742 -16.18 29.50 31.41
C GLN A 742 -15.40 29.07 30.15
N LEU A 743 -14.14 28.67 30.31
CA LEU A 743 -13.33 28.07 29.26
C LEU A 743 -13.93 26.72 28.85
N PRO A 744 -13.84 26.33 27.57
CA PRO A 744 -14.28 25.00 27.15
C PRO A 744 -13.47 23.91 27.86
N ASP A 745 -14.10 22.76 28.07
CA ASP A 745 -13.44 21.59 28.64
C ASP A 745 -12.18 21.24 27.82
N GLN A 746 -11.08 20.91 28.52
CA GLN A 746 -9.82 20.46 27.93
C GLN A 746 -9.98 19.21 27.04
N SER A 747 -11.12 18.52 27.12
CA SER A 747 -11.50 17.40 26.24
C SER A 747 -12.07 17.83 24.87
N VAL A 748 -12.29 19.12 24.62
CA VAL A 748 -12.88 19.60 23.37
C VAL A 748 -11.77 20.05 22.40
N PRO A 749 -11.62 19.41 21.23
CA PRO A 749 -10.65 19.84 20.24
C PRO A 749 -11.13 21.08 19.47
N VAL A 750 -10.19 21.92 19.09
CA VAL A 750 -10.39 23.11 18.25
C VAL A 750 -10.12 22.74 16.80
N CYS A 751 -11.05 23.03 15.90
CA CYS A 751 -10.86 22.84 14.45
C CYS A 751 -10.35 24.13 13.82
N LEU A 752 -9.27 24.02 13.06
CA LEU A 752 -8.73 25.11 12.27
C LEU A 752 -8.64 24.70 10.80
N SER A 753 -8.99 25.63 9.93
CA SER A 753 -8.73 25.56 8.50
C SER A 753 -7.50 26.41 8.16
N PHE A 754 -6.73 25.99 7.17
CA PHE A 754 -5.62 26.76 6.62
C PHE A 754 -5.78 26.89 5.11
N LYS A 755 -5.24 27.98 4.56
CA LYS A 755 -5.12 28.20 3.12
C LYS A 755 -3.78 28.85 2.81
N ILE A 756 -3.18 28.48 1.68
CA ILE A 756 -1.98 29.10 1.12
C ILE A 756 -2.23 29.51 -0.33
N GLY A 757 -1.77 30.69 -0.72
CA GLY A 757 -1.97 31.28 -2.03
C GLY A 757 -0.79 32.12 -2.48
N THR A 758 -0.77 32.52 -3.76
CA THR A 758 0.32 33.32 -4.34
C THR A 758 0.15 34.83 -4.11
N ASN A 759 -1.05 35.26 -3.72
CA ASN A 759 -1.41 36.67 -3.57
C ASN A 759 -1.53 37.05 -2.10
N SER A 760 -1.13 38.27 -1.76
CA SER A 760 -1.11 38.77 -0.38
C SER A 760 -2.50 38.98 0.24
N ASP A 761 -3.53 39.12 -0.58
CA ASP A 761 -4.93 39.20 -0.16
C ASP A 761 -5.62 37.82 -0.07
N LEU A 762 -4.91 36.76 -0.47
CA LEU A 762 -5.43 35.39 -0.56
C LEU A 762 -6.73 35.29 -1.37
N SER A 763 -6.88 36.13 -2.40
CA SER A 763 -8.01 36.08 -3.33
C SER A 763 -7.86 34.96 -4.36
N GLY A 764 -9.00 34.41 -4.81
CA GLY A 764 -9.04 33.31 -5.77
C GLY A 764 -8.89 31.94 -5.13
N ARG A 765 -8.49 30.95 -5.93
CA ARG A 765 -8.36 29.56 -5.50
C ARG A 765 -7.04 29.36 -4.76
N PRO A 766 -7.04 28.85 -3.51
CA PRO A 766 -5.81 28.53 -2.80
C PRO A 766 -5.05 27.41 -3.52
N VAL A 767 -3.72 27.45 -3.42
CA VAL A 767 -2.82 26.42 -3.98
C VAL A 767 -2.96 25.12 -3.16
N ASP A 768 -2.97 25.25 -1.85
CA ASP A 768 -3.28 24.18 -0.91
C ASP A 768 -4.16 24.72 0.23
N SER A 769 -5.00 23.85 0.78
CA SER A 769 -5.89 24.18 1.90
C SER A 769 -6.34 22.91 2.61
N GLY A 770 -6.78 23.06 3.85
CA GLY A 770 -7.55 22.01 4.50
C GLY A 770 -7.76 22.28 5.98
N GLU A 771 -8.23 21.26 6.68
CA GLU A 771 -8.65 21.36 8.08
C GLU A 771 -7.84 20.40 8.94
N ALA A 772 -7.53 20.82 10.16
CA ALA A 772 -6.84 20.02 11.15
C ALA A 772 -7.33 20.38 12.55
N PHE A 773 -7.25 19.41 13.47
CA PHE A 773 -7.61 19.63 14.87
C PHE A 773 -6.38 20.02 15.68
N THR A 774 -6.61 20.78 16.74
CA THR A 774 -5.68 20.99 17.85
C THR A 774 -6.41 20.83 19.19
N SER A 775 -5.68 20.61 20.28
CA SER A 775 -6.24 20.40 21.61
C SER A 775 -5.30 20.90 22.70
N TYR A 776 -5.77 20.88 23.94
CA TYR A 776 -4.97 21.19 25.13
C TYR A 776 -3.71 20.31 25.25
N ASP A 777 -3.76 19.06 24.74
CA ASP A 777 -2.65 18.10 24.84
C ASP A 777 -1.36 18.57 24.13
N ILE A 778 -1.48 19.50 23.18
CA ILE A 778 -0.40 20.18 22.45
C ILE A 778 -0.49 21.71 22.56
N ASP A 779 -1.12 22.20 23.63
CA ASP A 779 -1.30 23.63 23.93
C ASP A 779 -1.95 24.43 22.78
N PHE A 780 -2.94 23.83 22.13
CA PHE A 780 -3.70 24.41 21.03
C PHE A 780 -2.83 24.90 19.86
N THR A 781 -1.63 24.33 19.69
CA THR A 781 -0.75 24.58 18.55
C THR A 781 -1.22 23.79 17.33
N LEU A 782 -1.13 24.38 16.16
CA LEU A 782 -1.41 23.74 14.89
C LEU A 782 -0.16 23.85 14.02
N LYS A 783 0.39 22.70 13.63
CA LYS A 783 1.51 22.59 12.72
C LYS A 783 1.11 21.73 11.53
N VAL A 784 1.11 22.26 10.32
CA VAL A 784 0.69 21.55 9.10
C VAL A 784 1.74 21.72 8.01
N GLU A 785 1.90 20.71 7.16
CA GLU A 785 2.70 20.83 5.95
C GLU A 785 1.81 21.21 4.77
N ALA A 786 2.07 22.38 4.17
CA ALA A 786 1.46 22.77 2.90
C ALA A 786 2.28 22.18 1.75
N THR A 787 1.62 21.48 0.82
CA THR A 787 2.28 20.72 -0.26
C THR A 787 1.81 21.16 -1.65
N GLY A 788 2.41 20.60 -2.72
CA GLY A 788 2.04 20.94 -4.10
C GLY A 788 2.43 22.36 -4.52
N LEU A 789 3.37 22.97 -3.79
CA LEU A 789 3.86 24.31 -4.07
C LEU A 789 4.89 24.28 -5.21
N LYS A 790 4.96 25.35 -5.98
CA LYS A 790 6.04 25.56 -6.96
C LYS A 790 7.32 25.97 -6.22
N ALA A 791 8.45 25.45 -6.70
CA ALA A 791 9.78 25.80 -6.21
C ALA A 791 10.10 27.28 -6.40
N ASP A 792 11.00 27.79 -5.57
CA ASP A 792 11.55 29.14 -5.62
C ASP A 792 10.47 30.25 -5.70
N THR A 793 9.36 30.09 -4.97
CA THR A 793 8.18 30.95 -5.08
C THR A 793 7.74 31.48 -3.73
N LYS A 794 7.35 32.77 -3.68
CA LYS A 794 6.77 33.42 -2.50
C LYS A 794 5.28 33.11 -2.40
N TYR A 795 4.82 32.78 -1.20
CA TYR A 795 3.43 32.49 -0.88
C TYR A 795 2.97 33.28 0.35
N PHE A 796 1.66 33.37 0.50
CA PHE A 796 0.99 33.90 1.68
C PHE A 796 0.04 32.85 2.23
N TYR A 797 -0.17 32.83 3.54
CA TYR A 797 -1.01 31.84 4.19
C TYR A 797 -1.77 32.43 5.37
N GLN A 798 -2.89 31.81 5.72
CA GLN A 798 -3.76 32.24 6.81
C GLN A 798 -4.51 31.04 7.39
N PHE A 799 -4.78 31.10 8.69
CA PHE A 799 -5.63 30.15 9.41
C PHE A 799 -6.99 30.79 9.72
N ALA A 800 -8.03 29.97 9.82
CA ALA A 800 -9.35 30.40 10.21
C ALA A 800 -10.04 29.33 11.06
N ASP A 801 -10.91 29.75 11.97
CA ASP A 801 -11.76 28.83 12.72
C ASP A 801 -12.71 28.08 11.77
N CYS A 802 -12.79 26.74 11.87
CA CYS A 802 -13.74 25.98 11.06
C CYS A 802 -15.20 26.32 11.40
N THR A 803 -15.48 26.74 12.63
CA THR A 803 -16.84 27.04 13.11
C THR A 803 -17.29 28.45 12.73
N ASN A 804 -16.35 29.39 12.65
CA ASN A 804 -16.60 30.75 12.20
C ASN A 804 -15.47 31.26 11.29
N PRO A 805 -15.59 31.12 9.96
CA PRO A 805 -14.57 31.55 9.00
C PRO A 805 -14.25 33.05 9.02
N SER A 806 -15.04 33.90 9.71
CA SER A 806 -14.69 35.31 9.89
C SER A 806 -13.60 35.52 10.94
N ILE A 807 -13.35 34.55 11.81
CA ILE A 807 -12.27 34.56 12.80
C ILE A 807 -11.03 34.00 12.12
N VAL A 808 -10.11 34.90 11.76
CA VAL A 808 -8.91 34.59 10.98
C VAL A 808 -7.64 35.02 11.70
N SER A 809 -6.56 34.31 11.44
CA SER A 809 -5.22 34.72 11.87
C SER A 809 -4.73 35.91 11.04
N PRO A 810 -3.66 36.59 11.48
CA PRO A 810 -2.86 37.43 10.59
C PRO A 810 -2.39 36.64 9.36
N ILE A 811 -2.17 37.34 8.25
CA ILE A 811 -1.62 36.74 7.03
C ILE A 811 -0.11 36.64 7.19
N GLY A 812 0.42 35.42 7.10
CA GLY A 812 1.86 35.16 7.06
C GLY A 812 2.37 35.12 5.63
N ALA A 813 3.63 35.47 5.43
CA ALA A 813 4.37 35.30 4.19
C ALA A 813 5.41 34.19 4.35
N THR A 814 5.57 33.39 3.30
CA THR A 814 6.52 32.28 3.28
C THR A 814 7.11 32.11 1.88
N ARG A 815 8.07 31.21 1.73
CA ARG A 815 8.73 30.93 0.45
C ARG A 815 9.21 29.49 0.38
N THR A 816 9.08 28.87 -0.79
CA THR A 816 9.72 27.59 -1.12
C THR A 816 11.14 27.79 -1.64
N LEU A 817 12.02 26.82 -1.39
CA LEU A 817 13.41 26.85 -1.86
C LEU A 817 13.50 26.44 -3.35
N ALA A 818 14.63 26.70 -3.98
CA ALA A 818 14.90 26.20 -5.32
C ALA A 818 15.13 24.68 -5.30
N ASN A 819 14.61 23.96 -6.29
CA ASN A 819 14.89 22.52 -6.45
C ASN A 819 16.41 22.29 -6.55
N SER A 820 16.91 21.21 -5.95
CA SER A 820 18.34 20.89 -5.82
C SER A 820 19.14 20.81 -7.13
N ASN A 821 18.47 20.72 -8.29
CA ASN A 821 19.11 20.73 -9.61
C ASN A 821 19.09 22.10 -10.31
N THR A 822 18.47 23.11 -9.72
CA THR A 822 18.40 24.47 -10.29
C THR A 822 19.81 25.06 -10.44
N PRO A 823 20.21 25.53 -11.64
CA PRO A 823 21.50 26.22 -11.83
C PRO A 823 21.66 27.40 -10.86
N ALA A 824 22.87 27.63 -10.36
CA ALA A 824 23.13 28.61 -9.31
C ALA A 824 22.70 30.03 -9.72
N GLU A 825 22.84 30.39 -11.00
CA GLU A 825 22.48 31.70 -11.56
C GLU A 825 20.96 31.93 -11.65
N ARG A 826 20.17 30.87 -11.46
CA ARG A 826 18.70 30.93 -11.54
C ARG A 826 18.01 30.85 -10.18
N VAL A 827 18.75 30.54 -9.11
CA VAL A 827 18.23 30.52 -7.75
C VAL A 827 17.76 31.94 -7.36
N ASN A 828 16.65 32.03 -6.62
CA ASN A 828 15.98 33.28 -6.29
C ASN A 828 15.64 34.15 -7.51
N GLY A 829 15.29 33.52 -8.64
CA GLY A 829 15.07 34.22 -9.91
C GLY A 829 16.28 35.00 -10.43
N GLY A 830 17.50 34.60 -10.04
CA GLY A 830 18.77 35.25 -10.40
C GLY A 830 19.16 36.44 -9.53
N LYS A 831 18.42 36.70 -8.45
CA LYS A 831 18.78 37.68 -7.42
C LYS A 831 19.64 37.04 -6.33
N PRO A 832 20.40 37.81 -5.54
CA PRO A 832 21.06 37.29 -4.36
C PRO A 832 20.05 36.65 -3.40
N LEU A 833 20.39 35.51 -2.81
CA LEU A 833 19.58 34.88 -1.77
C LEU A 833 20.09 35.35 -0.42
N THR A 834 19.24 35.95 0.40
CA THR A 834 19.66 36.55 1.68
C THR A 834 19.07 35.81 2.88
N PHE A 835 19.94 35.33 3.77
CA PHE A 835 19.55 34.81 5.08
C PHE A 835 19.69 35.91 6.14
N ALA A 836 18.78 35.97 7.11
CA ALA A 836 19.01 36.71 8.35
C ALA A 836 19.27 35.70 9.47
N VAL A 837 20.41 35.82 10.15
CA VAL A 837 20.91 34.83 11.11
C VAL A 837 20.88 35.43 12.52
N PHE A 838 20.27 34.71 13.45
CA PHE A 838 20.04 35.13 14.83
C PHE A 838 20.47 34.04 15.81
N SER A 839 20.74 34.45 17.04
CA SER A 839 20.88 33.59 18.22
C SER A 839 20.62 34.41 19.49
N CYS A 840 20.49 33.74 20.63
CA CYS A 840 20.61 34.37 21.95
C CYS A 840 19.60 35.50 22.23
N SER A 841 18.35 35.11 22.46
CA SER A 841 17.20 36.01 22.60
C SER A 841 16.70 36.16 24.05
N GLN A 842 17.58 36.40 25.04
CA GLN A 842 17.16 36.49 26.45
C GLN A 842 16.13 37.60 26.68
N PHE A 843 14.91 37.20 27.04
CA PHE A 843 13.75 38.10 27.12
C PHE A 843 13.92 39.22 28.16
N GLN A 844 14.60 38.94 29.27
CA GLN A 844 14.77 39.91 30.35
C GLN A 844 15.94 40.87 30.08
N ALA A 845 16.81 40.58 29.11
CA ALA A 845 17.98 41.40 28.78
C ALA A 845 17.64 42.61 27.90
N GLY A 846 16.58 42.52 27.08
CA GLY A 846 16.22 43.60 26.16
C GLY A 846 14.92 43.38 25.39
N TRP A 847 14.59 44.36 24.56
CA TRP A 847 13.55 44.30 23.54
C TRP A 847 14.10 43.70 22.26
N PHE A 848 13.29 42.90 21.57
CA PHE A 848 13.67 42.14 20.39
C PHE A 848 13.73 43.00 19.11
N ASN A 849 14.34 44.19 19.23
CA ASN A 849 14.50 45.17 18.16
C ASN A 849 15.23 44.59 16.95
N ALA A 850 16.15 43.63 17.15
CA ALA A 850 16.84 42.94 16.06
C ALA A 850 15.87 42.20 15.13
N TYR A 851 14.86 41.50 15.67
CA TYR A 851 13.84 40.84 14.86
C TYR A 851 12.97 41.85 14.11
N GLY A 852 12.58 42.94 14.78
CA GLY A 852 11.81 44.01 14.16
C GLY A 852 12.58 44.67 13.02
N PHE A 853 13.85 45.01 13.26
CA PHE A 853 14.73 45.61 12.25
C PHE A 853 14.92 44.66 11.07
N ALA A 854 15.17 43.37 11.30
CA ALA A 854 15.26 42.40 10.22
C ALA A 854 13.97 42.32 9.40
N ALA A 855 12.81 42.28 10.06
CA ALA A 855 11.51 42.17 9.41
C ALA A 855 11.14 43.41 8.56
N HIS A 856 11.50 44.60 9.02
CA HIS A 856 11.08 45.88 8.42
C HIS A 856 12.15 46.54 7.55
N ASN A 857 13.42 46.38 7.86
CA ASN A 857 14.54 47.14 7.26
C ASN A 857 15.48 46.27 6.41
N THR A 858 15.22 44.97 6.29
CA THR A 858 16.01 44.08 5.42
C THR A 858 15.15 43.37 4.37
N THR A 859 15.80 42.83 3.34
CA THR A 859 15.17 42.04 2.27
C THR A 859 15.41 40.54 2.42
N ALA A 860 15.71 40.05 3.63
CA ALA A 860 16.00 38.64 3.87
C ALA A 860 14.86 37.71 3.41
N ASP A 861 15.22 36.65 2.71
CA ASP A 861 14.32 35.65 2.13
C ASP A 861 14.01 34.52 3.14
N VAL A 862 14.98 34.16 3.99
CA VAL A 862 14.89 33.06 4.96
C VAL A 862 15.55 33.49 6.27
N PHE A 863 14.92 33.18 7.40
CA PHE A 863 15.42 33.52 8.72
C PHE A 863 16.02 32.27 9.34
N VAL A 864 17.22 32.35 9.90
CA VAL A 864 17.96 31.25 10.49
C VAL A 864 18.17 31.55 11.96
N HIS A 865 17.82 30.63 12.84
CA HIS A 865 18.08 30.76 14.27
C HIS A 865 19.01 29.64 14.72
N LEU A 866 20.17 30.01 15.25
CA LEU A 866 21.25 29.08 15.60
C LEU A 866 21.09 28.47 16.99
N GLY A 867 20.23 29.06 17.84
CA GLY A 867 19.92 28.55 19.17
C GLY A 867 19.70 29.67 20.18
N ASP A 868 19.28 29.33 21.41
CA ASP A 868 18.83 30.25 22.45
C ASP A 868 17.62 31.09 22.07
N TYR A 869 16.62 30.41 21.54
CA TYR A 869 15.34 31.00 21.24
C TYR A 869 14.57 31.37 22.52
N ILE A 870 14.72 30.56 23.57
CA ILE A 870 14.21 30.84 24.92
C ILE A 870 15.33 30.67 25.94
N TYR A 871 15.14 31.31 27.10
CA TYR A 871 15.93 31.04 28.29
C TYR A 871 15.07 30.34 29.34
N GLU A 872 15.64 29.51 30.21
CA GLU A 872 14.98 28.66 31.21
C GLU A 872 15.00 29.21 32.64
N SER A 873 16.07 29.91 33.00
CA SER A 873 16.28 30.48 34.32
C SER A 873 15.33 31.65 34.60
N ILE A 874 15.17 31.98 35.88
CA ILE A 874 14.35 33.10 36.37
C ILE A 874 15.22 34.31 36.80
N GLY A 875 16.40 34.45 36.19
CA GLY A 875 17.45 35.38 36.60
C GLY A 875 17.04 36.86 36.61
N ASN A 876 17.92 37.70 37.17
CA ASN A 876 17.75 39.15 37.11
C ASN A 876 18.08 39.66 35.70
N GLY A 877 17.10 40.25 35.03
CA GLY A 877 17.29 40.93 33.76
C GLY A 877 17.79 42.36 33.86
N ALA A 878 17.81 43.03 32.70
CA ALA A 878 18.01 44.47 32.65
C ALA A 878 16.86 45.19 33.41
N PRO A 879 17.11 46.39 33.98
CA PRO A 879 16.11 47.17 34.71
C PRO A 879 15.11 47.85 33.77
N ILE A 880 14.41 47.06 32.94
CA ILE A 880 13.51 47.49 31.86
C ILE A 880 12.07 46.99 32.05
N GLY A 881 11.79 46.35 33.20
CA GLY A 881 10.45 45.84 33.53
C GLY A 881 10.05 44.55 32.80
N ARG A 882 10.97 43.87 32.12
CA ARG A 882 10.75 42.53 31.53
C ARG A 882 11.26 41.45 32.48
N GLN A 883 10.37 40.56 32.92
CA GLN A 883 10.71 39.41 33.78
C GLN A 883 10.15 38.13 33.17
N THR A 884 10.86 37.01 33.30
CA THR A 884 10.32 35.70 32.93
C THR A 884 9.26 35.26 33.92
N LEU A 885 8.18 34.66 33.42
CA LEU A 885 7.10 34.16 34.25
C LEU A 885 7.40 32.76 34.81
N GLY A 886 6.78 32.44 35.94
CA GLY A 886 6.78 31.10 36.52
C GLY A 886 8.03 30.79 37.34
N ARG A 887 8.63 29.64 37.06
CA ARG A 887 9.78 29.07 37.77
C ARG A 887 10.86 28.65 36.76
N GLU A 888 11.98 28.14 37.26
CA GLU A 888 12.95 27.45 36.41
C GLU A 888 12.27 26.25 35.71
N LEU A 889 12.47 26.12 34.40
CA LEU A 889 11.73 25.18 33.58
C LEU A 889 12.09 23.74 33.93
N ALA A 890 11.09 22.87 34.07
CA ALA A 890 11.32 21.44 34.25
C ALA A 890 10.28 20.57 33.54
N THR A 891 9.04 21.05 33.51
CA THR A 891 7.90 20.31 32.94
C THR A 891 7.50 20.89 31.58
N ILE A 892 6.76 20.09 30.82
CA ILE A 892 6.19 20.50 29.53
C ILE A 892 5.38 21.80 29.64
N HIS A 893 4.66 21.99 30.75
CA HIS A 893 3.88 23.19 31.02
C HIS A 893 4.78 24.43 31.16
N ASP A 894 5.89 24.31 31.89
CA ASP A 894 6.81 25.43 32.08
C ASP A 894 7.41 25.87 30.74
N TYR A 895 7.86 24.92 29.90
CA TYR A 895 8.40 25.22 28.58
C TYR A 895 7.37 25.90 27.67
N ARG A 896 6.13 25.39 27.63
CA ARG A 896 5.03 26.01 26.85
C ARG A 896 4.74 27.44 27.33
N GLN A 897 4.72 27.67 28.64
CA GLN A 897 4.53 29.01 29.21
C GLN A 897 5.66 29.96 28.79
N ARG A 898 6.92 29.50 28.83
CA ARG A 898 8.08 30.30 28.43
C ARG A 898 8.06 30.62 26.94
N LEU A 899 7.81 29.63 26.09
CA LEU A 899 7.68 29.82 24.64
C LEU A 899 6.54 30.80 24.31
N GLY A 900 5.39 30.66 24.96
CA GLY A 900 4.28 31.61 24.84
C GLY A 900 4.66 33.02 25.23
N GLN A 901 5.36 33.18 26.37
CA GLN A 901 5.84 34.48 26.79
C GLN A 901 6.76 35.12 25.75
N TYR A 902 7.74 34.38 25.20
CA TYR A 902 8.67 34.93 24.21
C TYR A 902 7.93 35.29 22.91
N ARG A 903 7.04 34.41 22.45
CA ARG A 903 6.19 34.60 21.25
C ARG A 903 5.14 35.71 21.40
N SER A 904 4.96 36.29 22.59
CA SER A 904 4.12 37.47 22.81
C SER A 904 4.78 38.78 22.36
N ASP A 905 6.10 38.78 22.12
CA ASP A 905 6.83 39.96 21.65
C ASP A 905 6.44 40.32 20.21
N LEU A 906 6.05 41.59 20.00
CA LEU A 906 5.52 42.06 18.72
C LEU A 906 6.55 42.03 17.59
N ASP A 907 7.83 42.25 17.89
CA ASP A 907 8.88 42.24 16.88
C ASP A 907 9.22 40.81 16.45
N LEU A 908 9.16 39.87 17.39
CA LEU A 908 9.27 38.44 17.07
C LEU A 908 8.07 37.95 16.26
N GLN A 909 6.85 38.38 16.60
CA GLN A 909 5.67 38.06 15.79
C GLN A 909 5.76 38.64 14.37
N ALA A 910 6.28 39.86 14.21
CA ALA A 910 6.48 40.47 12.91
C ALA A 910 7.50 39.70 12.05
N ALA A 911 8.60 39.26 12.66
CA ALA A 911 9.63 38.47 11.98
C ALA A 911 9.12 37.09 11.54
N HIS A 912 8.34 36.39 12.38
CA HIS A 912 7.71 35.11 12.02
C HIS A 912 6.63 35.21 10.94
N GLN A 913 5.94 36.35 10.86
CA GLN A 913 4.98 36.62 9.78
C GLN A 913 5.65 36.92 8.44
N ARG A 914 6.95 37.28 8.42
CA ARG A 914 7.58 37.89 7.25
C ARG A 914 8.25 36.90 6.29
N ALA A 915 8.83 35.83 6.81
CA ALA A 915 9.67 34.87 6.10
C ALA A 915 9.65 33.49 6.77
N PRO A 916 10.00 32.40 6.06
CA PRO A 916 10.17 31.09 6.67
C PRO A 916 11.42 31.03 7.57
N TRP A 917 11.31 30.29 8.66
CA TRP A 917 12.37 30.08 9.64
C TRP A 917 13.00 28.70 9.51
N ILE A 918 14.32 28.65 9.56
CA ILE A 918 15.11 27.42 9.70
C ILE A 918 15.81 27.52 11.06
N THR A 919 15.32 26.79 12.04
CA THR A 919 15.85 26.86 13.40
C THR A 919 16.52 25.56 13.77
N VAL A 920 17.53 25.65 14.62
CA VAL A 920 18.01 24.47 15.35
C VAL A 920 17.72 24.66 16.83
N CYS A 921 17.30 23.57 17.47
CA CYS A 921 17.25 23.49 18.92
C CYS A 921 18.71 23.34 19.36
N SER A 922 19.33 24.43 19.78
CA SER A 922 20.43 24.29 20.72
C SER A 922 19.79 23.86 22.02
N SER A 923 20.46 23.00 22.77
CA SER A 923 20.13 22.97 24.18
C SER A 923 21.42 22.70 24.94
N ILE A 924 21.87 23.75 25.54
CA ILE A 924 22.66 23.92 26.72
C ILE A 924 24.21 24.02 26.57
N THR A 925 24.91 25.19 26.64
CA THR A 925 25.20 26.05 27.85
C THR A 925 25.62 27.53 27.64
N SER A 926 25.55 28.37 28.71
CA SER A 926 26.18 29.65 29.01
C SER A 926 26.33 30.41 27.74
N GLN A 927 25.14 30.78 27.27
CA GLN A 927 24.87 31.66 26.15
C GLN A 927 24.41 30.99 24.83
N ASP A 928 24.25 29.64 24.68
CA ASP A 928 23.47 29.00 23.56
C ASP A 928 22.87 27.61 23.79
N ASP A 929 21.80 27.59 24.53
CA ASP A 929 21.71 26.70 25.64
C ASP A 929 20.28 26.39 26.09
N HIS A 930 19.53 27.45 26.25
CA HIS A 930 18.59 27.53 27.32
C HIS A 930 17.19 27.03 26.90
N GLU A 931 17.07 26.42 25.71
CA GLU A 931 15.90 25.65 25.32
C GLU A 931 15.61 24.48 26.27
N VAL A 932 16.61 24.00 27.04
CA VAL A 932 16.38 23.03 28.12
C VAL A 932 16.93 23.50 29.50
N ALA A 933 18.23 23.77 29.72
CA ALA A 933 18.92 23.83 31.04
C ALA A 933 20.47 24.01 31.12
N ASP A 934 21.15 25.14 31.36
CA ASP A 934 22.65 25.35 31.44
C ASP A 934 23.64 24.10 31.65
N ASN A 935 24.70 23.95 30.83
CA ASN A 935 25.75 22.93 30.43
C ASN A 935 25.44 21.48 30.05
N ALA A 936 24.61 21.21 29.03
CA ALA A 936 24.21 19.85 28.78
C ALA A 936 25.22 19.12 27.96
N TRP A 937 25.33 17.88 28.39
CA TRP A 937 25.89 16.78 27.65
C TRP A 937 24.91 15.61 27.79
N LYS A 938 25.23 14.47 27.18
CA LYS A 938 24.29 13.34 27.06
C LYS A 938 23.64 12.85 28.36
N ALA A 939 24.22 13.12 29.54
CA ALA A 939 23.72 12.61 30.81
C ALA A 939 23.61 13.65 31.95
N GLY A 940 23.77 14.95 31.70
CA GLY A 940 23.68 15.95 32.77
C GLY A 940 23.93 17.37 32.30
N THR A 941 23.99 18.32 33.25
CA THR A 941 23.99 19.77 33.04
C THR A 941 24.66 20.56 34.18
N THR A 942 25.08 21.83 34.02
CA THR A 942 25.68 22.71 35.07
C THR A 942 24.85 22.71 36.34
N ASP A 943 23.54 22.94 36.20
CA ASP A 943 22.61 23.09 37.32
C ASP A 943 21.98 21.74 37.74
N SER A 944 22.58 20.62 37.35
CA SER A 944 22.20 19.29 37.83
C SER A 944 23.36 18.65 38.57
N ASN A 945 23.09 18.00 39.70
CA ASN A 945 24.07 17.14 40.35
C ASN A 945 24.04 15.71 39.77
N ASP A 946 23.75 15.61 38.47
CA ASP A 946 23.55 14.35 37.79
C ASP A 946 24.92 13.72 37.47
N THR A 947 25.07 12.45 37.83
CA THR A 947 26.29 11.68 37.56
C THR A 947 26.03 10.68 36.43
N VAL A 948 27.08 10.11 35.84
CA VAL A 948 26.99 8.99 34.89
C VAL A 948 26.17 7.80 35.46
N ALA A 949 26.02 7.72 36.80
CA ALA A 949 25.33 6.65 37.52
C ALA A 949 23.87 6.94 37.91
N GLY A 950 23.32 8.14 37.64
CA GLY A 950 21.91 8.48 37.92
C GLY A 950 21.66 9.92 38.35
N CYS A 951 20.37 10.30 38.40
CA CYS A 951 19.93 11.66 38.73
C CYS A 951 19.89 11.94 40.24
N THR A 952 20.37 13.12 40.64
CA THR A 952 20.24 13.66 42.00
C THR A 952 19.70 15.10 41.91
N PHE A 953 18.77 15.44 42.80
CA PHE A 953 18.05 16.72 42.91
C PHE A 953 18.63 17.91 42.09
N SER A 954 17.96 18.29 40.99
CA SER A 954 18.16 19.57 40.28
C SER A 954 17.31 20.68 40.95
N PRO A 955 17.75 21.96 40.97
CA PRO A 955 16.95 23.11 41.43
C PRO A 955 15.58 23.22 40.75
N SER A 956 15.46 22.67 39.54
CA SER A 956 14.23 22.56 38.76
C SER A 956 13.20 21.55 39.32
N GLY A 957 13.60 20.68 40.25
CA GLY A 957 12.75 19.70 40.94
C GLY A 957 12.46 18.40 40.17
N GLY A 958 13.17 18.11 39.07
CA GLY A 958 13.03 16.88 38.27
C GLY A 958 14.37 16.33 37.76
N CYS A 959 14.37 15.11 37.20
CA CYS A 959 15.56 14.52 36.57
C CYS A 959 15.83 15.16 35.20
N PHE A 960 17.10 15.37 34.84
CA PHE A 960 17.47 16.03 33.58
C PHE A 960 16.93 15.32 32.35
N THR A 961 16.88 13.99 32.33
CA THR A 961 16.33 13.21 31.22
C THR A 961 14.88 13.58 30.93
N ASP A 962 14.03 13.69 31.95
CA ASP A 962 12.61 14.06 31.80
C ASP A 962 12.46 15.52 31.36
N ARG A 963 13.31 16.40 31.92
CA ARG A 963 13.38 17.83 31.55
C ARG A 963 13.74 18.01 30.07
N LYS A 964 14.73 17.25 29.59
CA LYS A 964 15.17 17.22 28.19
C LYS A 964 14.05 16.79 27.24
N LEU A 965 13.36 15.69 27.55
CA LEU A 965 12.22 15.23 26.76
C LEU A 965 11.08 16.28 26.73
N ALA A 966 10.80 16.91 27.88
CA ALA A 966 9.81 17.97 27.98
C ALA A 966 10.16 19.19 27.12
N GLY A 967 11.41 19.66 27.17
CA GLY A 967 11.87 20.82 26.40
C GLY A 967 11.87 20.56 24.90
N VAL A 968 12.41 19.42 24.44
CA VAL A 968 12.42 19.05 23.02
C VAL A 968 11.00 18.89 22.49
N ARG A 969 10.09 18.29 23.27
CA ARG A 969 8.67 18.17 22.89
C ARG A 969 8.02 19.55 22.75
N ALA A 970 8.17 20.44 23.73
CA ALA A 970 7.59 21.78 23.67
C ALA A 970 8.15 22.57 22.46
N TYR A 971 9.45 22.46 22.20
CA TYR A 971 10.08 23.10 21.04
C TYR A 971 9.49 22.58 19.72
N HIS A 972 9.28 21.26 19.59
CA HIS A 972 8.64 20.68 18.41
C HIS A 972 7.18 21.14 18.23
N GLU A 973 6.44 21.32 19.32
CA GLU A 973 5.05 21.82 19.29
C GLU A 973 4.98 23.31 18.88
N TRP A 974 5.91 24.13 19.35
CA TRP A 974 5.87 25.60 19.20
C TRP A 974 6.67 26.17 18.02
N MET A 975 7.60 25.40 17.45
CA MET A 975 8.45 25.86 16.35
C MET A 975 8.00 25.25 15.01
N PRO A 976 8.08 26.02 13.90
CA PRO A 976 7.69 25.55 12.58
C PRO A 976 8.73 24.62 11.93
N ILE A 977 9.20 23.62 12.68
CA ILE A 977 10.21 22.65 12.27
C ILE A 977 9.59 21.31 11.87
N ARG A 978 10.28 20.60 10.98
CA ARG A 978 9.94 19.23 10.58
C ARG A 978 10.47 18.22 11.57
N GLN A 979 9.73 17.13 11.71
CA GLN A 979 10.27 15.90 12.29
C GLN A 979 11.14 15.22 11.23
N VAL A 980 12.41 14.94 11.57
CA VAL A 980 13.37 14.36 10.61
C VAL A 980 13.22 12.85 10.53
N ASP A 981 13.06 12.19 11.67
CA ASP A 981 12.82 10.75 11.78
C ASP A 981 11.85 10.52 12.94
N ALA A 982 10.79 9.76 12.69
CA ALA A 982 9.80 9.44 13.72
C ALA A 982 10.36 8.49 14.80
N LYS A 983 11.45 7.76 14.49
CA LYS A 983 12.07 6.79 15.40
C LYS A 983 13.24 7.35 16.20
N ASP A 984 13.82 8.47 15.77
CA ASP A 984 14.94 9.10 16.46
C ASP A 984 14.45 10.37 17.18
N GLN A 985 14.17 10.22 18.48
CA GLN A 985 13.38 11.19 19.23
C GLN A 985 14.06 12.57 19.38
N LEU A 986 15.39 12.59 19.33
CA LEU A 986 16.21 13.79 19.54
C LEU A 986 16.78 14.35 18.24
N ARG A 987 16.47 13.74 17.09
CA ARG A 987 17.07 14.13 15.81
C ARG A 987 16.47 15.41 15.24
N ILE A 988 17.30 16.45 15.17
CA ILE A 988 16.95 17.75 14.56
C ILE A 988 17.88 18.21 13.42
N TRP A 989 19.09 17.69 13.32
CA TRP A 989 20.04 18.08 12.27
C TRP A 989 19.55 17.61 10.89
N ARG A 990 19.70 18.50 9.90
CA ARG A 990 19.13 18.35 8.55
C ARG A 990 19.84 19.26 7.55
N ASN A 991 19.70 18.96 6.26
CA ASN A 991 20.35 19.69 5.17
C ASN A 991 19.32 20.23 4.17
N PHE A 992 19.48 21.49 3.77
CA PHE A 992 18.64 22.17 2.78
C PHE A 992 19.44 22.42 1.51
N GLN A 993 19.07 21.74 0.43
CA GLN A 993 19.74 21.86 -0.87
C GLN A 993 19.09 22.92 -1.74
N ILE A 994 19.71 24.09 -1.85
CA ILE A 994 19.13 25.26 -2.53
C ILE A 994 19.74 25.41 -3.92
N GLY A 995 19.19 24.64 -4.87
CA GLY A 995 19.78 24.51 -6.20
C GLY A 995 21.24 24.08 -6.15
N LYS A 996 22.01 24.51 -7.14
CA LYS A 996 23.47 24.40 -7.17
C LYS A 996 24.16 25.61 -6.51
N LEU A 997 23.40 26.55 -5.94
CA LEU A 997 23.96 27.74 -5.30
C LEU A 997 24.61 27.39 -3.97
N LEU A 998 23.84 26.80 -3.04
CA LEU A 998 24.35 26.48 -1.71
C LEU A 998 23.63 25.30 -1.06
N ASP A 999 24.34 24.64 -0.14
CA ASP A 999 23.77 23.74 0.84
C ASP A 999 23.84 24.36 2.23
N LEU A 1000 22.70 24.40 2.92
CA LEU A 1000 22.61 24.82 4.31
C LEU A 1000 22.46 23.59 5.20
N THR A 1001 23.54 23.17 5.85
CA THR A 1001 23.57 22.04 6.77
C THR A 1001 23.43 22.54 8.20
N MET A 1002 22.31 22.22 8.86
CA MET A 1002 22.04 22.59 10.25
C MET A 1002 22.46 21.44 11.18
N LEU A 1003 23.34 21.71 12.15
CA LEU A 1003 23.89 20.74 13.11
C LEU A 1003 23.28 20.90 14.50
N ASP A 1004 23.15 19.80 15.24
CA ASP A 1004 22.96 19.79 16.68
C ASP A 1004 24.31 19.49 17.37
N THR A 1005 24.88 20.47 18.06
CA THR A 1005 26.15 20.27 18.81
C THR A 1005 25.92 20.02 20.29
N ARG A 1006 24.68 19.85 20.73
CA ARG A 1006 24.35 19.82 22.15
C ARG A 1006 23.60 18.57 22.59
N GLN A 1007 22.40 18.32 22.05
CA GLN A 1007 21.45 17.41 22.70
C GLN A 1007 21.59 15.97 22.27
N TYR A 1008 21.99 15.71 21.03
CA TYR A 1008 21.94 14.34 20.54
C TYR A 1008 22.87 13.39 21.31
N ASN A 1009 24.17 13.66 21.33
CA ASN A 1009 25.14 12.73 21.91
C ASN A 1009 26.47 13.38 22.33
N ARG A 1010 26.41 14.61 22.82
CA ARG A 1010 27.57 15.39 23.24
C ARG A 1010 28.25 14.74 24.45
N ASP A 1011 29.58 14.55 24.38
CA ASP A 1011 30.39 14.14 25.54
C ASP A 1011 30.47 15.26 26.59
N VAL A 1012 30.87 14.95 27.82
CA VAL A 1012 30.97 15.92 28.93
C VAL A 1012 31.66 17.23 28.52
N THR A 1013 31.06 18.34 28.93
CA THR A 1013 31.53 19.71 28.70
C THR A 1013 31.98 20.36 30.02
N ASP A 1014 32.53 21.57 29.94
CA ASP A 1014 32.93 22.37 31.09
C ASP A 1014 31.71 22.94 31.81
N VAL A 1015 31.33 22.30 32.91
CA VAL A 1015 30.22 22.70 33.80
C VAL A 1015 30.71 23.58 34.96
N GLY A 1016 31.85 24.26 34.79
CA GLY A 1016 32.45 25.19 35.75
C GLY A 1016 33.35 24.53 36.81
N TYR A 1017 32.93 23.43 37.45
CA TYR A 1017 33.73 22.77 38.49
C TYR A 1017 34.72 21.71 37.93
N ASN A 1018 34.56 21.29 36.68
CA ASN A 1018 35.34 20.23 36.03
C ASN A 1018 36.27 20.75 34.92
N HIS A 1019 36.53 22.06 34.88
CA HIS A 1019 37.34 22.73 33.86
C HIS A 1019 38.65 21.98 33.52
N ASP A 1020 39.50 21.69 34.53
CA ASP A 1020 40.78 21.00 34.32
C ASP A 1020 40.61 19.59 33.74
N PHE A 1021 39.54 18.90 34.14
CA PHE A 1021 39.22 17.56 33.61
C PHE A 1021 38.84 17.65 32.13
N VAL A 1022 37.98 18.60 31.76
CA VAL A 1022 37.54 18.81 30.37
C VAL A 1022 38.71 19.26 29.49
N ALA A 1023 39.59 20.11 30.01
CA ALA A 1023 40.82 20.52 29.36
C ALA A 1023 41.74 19.31 29.07
N SER A 1024 41.87 18.38 30.02
CA SER A 1024 42.67 17.15 29.85
C SER A 1024 42.13 16.24 28.75
N LEU A 1025 40.81 16.22 28.54
CA LEU A 1025 40.13 15.39 27.54
C LEU A 1025 40.08 16.03 26.15
N ALA A 1026 40.41 17.31 26.00
CA ALA A 1026 40.12 18.07 24.78
C ALA A 1026 40.80 17.51 23.52
N SER A 1027 41.96 16.85 23.68
CA SER A 1027 42.73 16.26 22.59
C SER A 1027 42.52 14.74 22.43
N GLU A 1028 41.64 14.14 23.24
CA GLU A 1028 41.38 12.69 23.20
C GLU A 1028 40.77 12.27 21.86
N PRO A 1029 41.35 11.29 21.14
CA PRO A 1029 40.92 10.96 19.77
C PRO A 1029 39.45 10.54 19.65
N GLN A 1030 38.88 9.94 20.69
CA GLN A 1030 37.50 9.44 20.68
C GLN A 1030 36.47 10.49 21.10
N ARG A 1031 36.90 11.66 21.59
CA ARG A 1031 35.97 12.70 22.07
C ARG A 1031 35.13 13.24 20.91
N SER A 1032 33.83 13.40 21.15
CA SER A 1032 32.88 13.86 20.13
C SER A 1032 31.86 14.85 20.70
N LEU A 1033 31.62 15.91 19.93
CA LEU A 1033 30.62 16.95 20.20
C LEU A 1033 29.23 16.53 19.70
N MET A 1034 29.18 15.87 18.54
CA MET A 1034 27.94 15.52 17.83
C MET A 1034 27.61 14.02 17.89
N GLY A 1035 28.54 13.20 18.37
CA GLY A 1035 28.48 11.74 18.29
C GLY A 1035 28.75 11.18 16.89
N ALA A 1036 29.02 9.88 16.82
CA ALA A 1036 29.50 9.22 15.60
C ALA A 1036 28.51 9.30 14.41
N ASN A 1037 27.20 9.20 14.67
CA ASN A 1037 26.18 9.18 13.62
C ASN A 1037 26.08 10.52 12.88
N GLN A 1038 25.94 11.61 13.64
CA GLN A 1038 25.87 12.95 13.06
C GLN A 1038 27.21 13.38 12.46
N GLU A 1039 28.34 13.04 13.10
CA GLU A 1039 29.67 13.36 12.57
C GLU A 1039 29.92 12.67 11.22
N LYS A 1040 29.55 11.39 11.09
CA LYS A 1040 29.62 10.67 9.81
C LYS A 1040 28.69 11.30 8.77
N TRP A 1041 27.43 11.52 9.14
CA TRP A 1041 26.43 12.14 8.24
C TRP A 1041 26.89 13.52 7.76
N PHE A 1042 27.52 14.31 8.62
CA PHE A 1042 27.99 15.64 8.28
C PHE A 1042 29.14 15.60 7.25
N ARG A 1043 30.15 14.74 7.46
CA ARG A 1043 31.24 14.55 6.49
C ARG A 1043 30.72 14.05 5.14
N ASP A 1044 29.80 13.08 5.17
CA ASP A 1044 29.18 12.56 3.95
C ASP A 1044 28.41 13.68 3.23
N THR A 1045 27.66 14.50 3.96
CA THR A 1045 26.90 15.64 3.41
C THR A 1045 27.81 16.68 2.74
N LEU A 1046 28.96 17.01 3.34
CA LEU A 1046 29.94 17.92 2.74
C LEU A 1046 30.54 17.36 1.44
N SER A 1047 30.88 16.07 1.45
CA SER A 1047 31.39 15.35 0.27
C SER A 1047 30.33 15.27 -0.84
N ASP A 1048 29.08 14.99 -0.49
CA ASP A 1048 27.96 14.92 -1.43
C ASP A 1048 27.60 16.29 -2.00
N SER A 1049 27.69 17.35 -1.19
CA SER A 1049 27.53 18.73 -1.66
C SER A 1049 28.56 19.09 -2.73
N LYS A 1050 29.81 18.63 -2.54
CA LYS A 1050 30.89 18.77 -3.52
C LYS A 1050 30.66 17.94 -4.78
N SER A 1051 30.34 16.67 -4.65
CA SER A 1051 30.08 15.80 -5.81
C SER A 1051 28.89 16.30 -6.64
N ARG A 1052 27.87 16.88 -5.98
CA ARG A 1052 26.70 17.47 -6.64
C ARG A 1052 27.01 18.77 -7.39
N GLY A 1053 28.15 19.42 -7.11
CA GLY A 1053 28.54 20.69 -7.73
C GLY A 1053 27.79 21.90 -7.16
N ALA A 1054 27.47 21.89 -5.86
CA ALA A 1054 27.04 23.11 -5.17
C ALA A 1054 28.23 24.06 -4.99
N ILE A 1055 27.99 25.37 -5.16
CA ILE A 1055 29.05 26.37 -5.04
C ILE A 1055 29.43 26.58 -3.57
N TRP A 1056 28.46 26.84 -2.69
CA TRP A 1056 28.69 27.15 -1.28
C TRP A 1056 28.23 26.04 -0.33
N ARG A 1057 28.99 25.80 0.74
CA ARG A 1057 28.66 24.87 1.83
C ARG A 1057 28.52 25.67 3.11
N VAL A 1058 27.29 25.98 3.49
CA VAL A 1058 27.00 26.78 4.68
C VAL A 1058 26.58 25.83 5.80
N VAL A 1059 27.25 25.92 6.94
CA VAL A 1059 27.01 25.06 8.10
C VAL A 1059 26.47 25.91 9.22
N GLY A 1060 25.19 25.75 9.56
CA GLY A 1060 24.57 26.42 10.70
C GLY A 1060 24.71 25.59 11.96
N GLN A 1061 25.33 26.14 12.99
CA GLN A 1061 25.52 25.48 14.28
C GLN A 1061 25.61 26.51 15.41
N GLN A 1062 25.69 26.02 16.64
CA GLN A 1062 25.48 26.81 17.86
C GLN A 1062 26.75 27.57 18.29
N ILE A 1063 27.89 26.89 18.37
CA ILE A 1063 29.05 27.34 19.14
C ILE A 1063 30.25 27.72 18.28
N VAL A 1064 31.07 28.67 18.70
CA VAL A 1064 32.21 29.13 17.90
C VAL A 1064 33.17 27.98 17.58
N PHE A 1065 33.48 27.81 16.28
CA PHE A 1065 34.29 26.73 15.72
C PHE A 1065 35.78 27.06 15.73
N THR A 1066 36.15 28.29 15.35
CA THR A 1066 37.51 28.80 15.39
C THR A 1066 38.03 28.80 16.82
N GLN A 1067 39.30 28.47 17.01
CA GLN A 1067 39.91 28.58 18.33
C GLN A 1067 40.00 30.04 18.74
N ILE A 1068 39.39 30.38 19.87
CA ILE A 1068 39.42 31.74 20.42
C ILE A 1068 40.07 31.70 21.79
N SER A 1069 41.23 32.35 21.90
CA SER A 1069 41.92 32.57 23.16
C SER A 1069 41.93 34.04 23.53
N ARG A 1070 41.82 34.32 24.83
CA ARG A 1070 42.10 35.63 25.40
C ARG A 1070 43.22 35.50 26.40
N GLN A 1071 44.42 35.99 26.07
CA GLN A 1071 45.57 35.93 26.96
C GLN A 1071 45.87 34.51 27.52
N GLY A 1072 45.60 33.47 26.72
CA GLY A 1072 45.80 32.07 27.10
C GLY A 1072 44.57 31.37 27.69
N ASP A 1073 43.51 32.12 28.04
CA ASP A 1073 42.22 31.56 28.47
C ASP A 1073 41.42 31.09 27.24
N ILE A 1074 40.74 29.94 27.35
CA ILE A 1074 40.05 29.26 26.25
C ILE A 1074 38.71 28.73 26.77
N ASP A 1075 37.67 28.86 25.95
CA ASP A 1075 36.34 28.33 26.25
C ASP A 1075 36.24 26.82 25.92
N PHE A 1076 36.22 25.98 26.95
CA PHE A 1076 36.08 24.53 26.78
C PHE A 1076 34.64 24.05 26.57
N ASP A 1077 33.64 24.92 26.64
CA ASP A 1077 32.29 24.61 26.19
C ASP A 1077 32.17 24.73 24.65
N ALA A 1078 32.95 25.61 24.03
CA ALA A 1078 33.02 25.72 22.58
C ALA A 1078 33.73 24.52 21.90
N TRP A 1079 33.98 24.61 20.58
CA TRP A 1079 34.73 23.57 19.85
C TRP A 1079 36.16 23.36 20.36
N ASP A 1080 36.70 24.30 21.15
CA ASP A 1080 37.99 24.17 21.82
C ASP A 1080 38.02 23.11 22.92
N GLY A 1081 36.86 22.75 23.47
CA GLY A 1081 36.67 21.53 24.26
C GLY A 1081 36.81 20.25 23.45
N TYR A 1082 36.58 20.28 22.14
CA TYR A 1082 36.45 19.07 21.33
C TYR A 1082 37.46 19.08 20.17
N ARG A 1083 38.73 19.43 20.46
CA ARG A 1083 39.80 19.65 19.47
C ARG A 1083 39.99 18.47 18.53
N ALA A 1084 39.96 17.24 19.05
CA ALA A 1084 40.04 16.04 18.22
C ALA A 1084 38.88 15.96 17.22
N ASN A 1085 37.65 16.28 17.64
CA ASN A 1085 36.50 16.31 16.75
C ASN A 1085 36.61 17.42 15.71
N ARG A 1086 37.03 18.63 16.11
CA ARG A 1086 37.26 19.76 15.20
C ARG A 1086 38.28 19.39 14.12
N ASN A 1087 39.42 18.82 14.52
CA ASN A 1087 40.48 18.43 13.60
C ASN A 1087 39.98 17.39 12.59
N ARG A 1088 39.17 16.40 12.99
CA ARG A 1088 38.59 15.44 12.02
C ARG A 1088 37.72 16.12 10.94
N ILE A 1089 37.02 17.21 11.29
CA ILE A 1089 36.24 17.98 10.32
C ILE A 1089 37.16 18.81 9.41
N LEU A 1090 38.13 19.52 9.99
CA LEU A 1090 39.13 20.28 9.22
C LEU A 1090 39.92 19.37 8.28
N ASP A 1091 40.45 18.26 8.77
CA ASP A 1091 41.16 17.23 8.00
C ASP A 1091 40.29 16.72 6.85
N HIS A 1092 38.99 16.53 7.08
CA HIS A 1092 38.08 16.12 6.02
C HIS A 1092 37.96 17.20 4.93
N LEU A 1093 37.88 18.48 5.30
CA LEU A 1093 37.85 19.59 4.35
C LEU A 1093 39.18 19.69 3.57
N TYR A 1094 40.32 19.67 4.25
CA TYR A 1094 41.65 19.74 3.62
C TYR A 1094 41.93 18.54 2.70
N ASN A 1095 41.79 17.31 3.22
CA ASN A 1095 42.14 16.09 2.49
C ASN A 1095 41.27 15.88 1.24
N ASN A 1096 39.98 16.25 1.32
CA ASN A 1096 39.06 16.13 0.19
C ASN A 1096 38.96 17.41 -0.65
N ARG A 1097 39.76 18.44 -0.35
CA ARG A 1097 39.79 19.75 -1.01
C ARG A 1097 38.40 20.39 -1.09
N ILE A 1098 37.62 20.31 -0.02
CA ILE A 1098 36.27 20.88 0.04
C ILE A 1098 36.41 22.38 0.29
N ASP A 1099 36.09 23.17 -0.72
CA ASP A 1099 36.19 24.63 -0.76
C ASP A 1099 34.83 25.30 -0.46
N ASN A 1100 34.82 26.63 -0.41
CA ASN A 1100 33.64 27.49 -0.24
C ASN A 1100 32.78 27.13 0.97
N THR A 1101 33.44 26.76 2.08
CA THR A 1101 32.78 26.42 3.33
C THR A 1101 32.63 27.66 4.20
N ALA A 1102 31.43 27.89 4.72
CA ALA A 1102 31.15 28.96 5.68
C ALA A 1102 30.45 28.36 6.91
N ILE A 1103 31.04 28.54 8.09
CA ILE A 1103 30.44 28.11 9.36
C ILE A 1103 29.72 29.31 9.96
N LEU A 1104 28.47 29.11 10.39
CA LEU A 1104 27.68 30.08 11.12
C LEU A 1104 27.58 29.65 12.57
N SER A 1105 27.78 30.60 13.48
CA SER A 1105 27.84 30.34 14.93
C SER A 1105 27.11 31.43 15.71
N GLY A 1106 26.64 31.09 16.91
CA GLY A 1106 26.04 32.00 17.87
C GLY A 1106 26.80 31.97 19.19
N ASP A 1107 26.07 31.65 20.25
CA ASP A 1107 26.56 31.39 21.61
C ASP A 1107 27.28 32.49 22.34
N SER A 1108 28.48 32.83 21.92
CA SER A 1108 29.37 33.78 22.57
C SER A 1108 28.79 35.17 22.92
N HIS A 1109 27.59 35.53 22.46
CA HIS A 1109 26.96 36.86 22.52
C HIS A 1109 27.80 37.97 21.87
N LEU A 1110 28.77 37.60 21.04
CA LEU A 1110 29.76 38.49 20.46
C LEU A 1110 29.83 38.26 18.95
N ASN A 1111 30.21 39.29 18.21
CA ASN A 1111 30.39 39.20 16.77
C ASN A 1111 31.83 38.81 16.45
N TRP A 1112 32.00 37.81 15.59
CA TRP A 1112 33.31 37.34 15.13
C TRP A 1112 33.30 37.05 13.63
N ALA A 1113 34.39 37.44 12.95
CA ALA A 1113 34.65 37.01 11.58
C ALA A 1113 36.08 36.46 11.49
N SER A 1114 36.21 35.19 11.11
CA SER A 1114 37.47 34.45 11.09
C SER A 1114 37.66 33.72 9.76
N ASP A 1115 38.91 33.56 9.36
CA ASP A 1115 39.26 32.57 8.34
C ASP A 1115 39.38 31.18 9.01
N LEU A 1116 39.00 30.11 8.34
CA LEU A 1116 39.10 28.75 8.87
C LEU A 1116 40.44 28.14 8.52
N ALA A 1117 41.28 27.94 9.53
CA ALA A 1117 42.55 27.21 9.44
C ALA A 1117 42.70 26.22 10.60
N HIS A 1118 43.75 25.37 10.54
CA HIS A 1118 44.10 24.59 11.71
C HIS A 1118 44.56 25.52 12.84
N PRO A 1119 44.10 25.31 14.09
CA PRO A 1119 44.48 26.18 15.19
C PRO A 1119 46.00 26.30 15.34
N ASN A 1120 46.50 27.53 15.46
CA ASN A 1120 47.92 27.87 15.58
C ASN A 1120 48.81 27.44 14.39
N ASP A 1121 48.23 27.26 13.20
CA ASP A 1121 49.01 26.97 11.99
C ASP A 1121 49.64 28.24 11.40
N ASN A 1122 50.90 28.49 11.80
CA ASN A 1122 51.70 29.58 11.24
C ASN A 1122 52.51 29.16 10.00
N THR A 1123 52.36 27.91 9.54
CA THR A 1123 53.18 27.34 8.46
C THR A 1123 52.47 27.32 7.12
N THR A 1124 51.19 26.95 7.10
CA THR A 1124 50.43 26.85 5.85
C THR A 1124 49.44 28.00 5.68
N TYR A 1125 48.96 28.57 6.79
CA TYR A 1125 48.05 29.71 6.79
C TYR A 1125 48.78 31.04 7.01
N ASN A 1126 48.44 32.03 6.17
CA ASN A 1126 48.97 33.38 6.26
C ASN A 1126 47.84 34.38 6.56
N PRO A 1127 47.79 34.98 7.76
CA PRO A 1127 46.68 35.83 8.19
C PRO A 1127 46.55 37.15 7.43
N THR A 1128 47.65 37.68 6.89
CA THR A 1128 47.64 38.93 6.11
C THR A 1128 46.99 38.73 4.75
N THR A 1129 47.30 37.62 4.09
CA THR A 1129 46.81 37.32 2.72
C THR A 1129 45.57 36.44 2.70
N GLY A 1130 45.28 35.68 3.75
CA GLY A 1130 44.22 34.67 3.82
C GLY A 1130 44.58 33.33 3.17
N ARG A 1131 45.76 33.21 2.52
CA ARG A 1131 46.18 31.96 1.86
C ARG A 1131 46.37 30.85 2.88
N GLY A 1132 45.88 29.66 2.55
CA GLY A 1132 45.93 28.48 3.41
C GLY A 1132 44.63 28.18 4.15
N ALA A 1133 43.66 29.10 4.15
CA ALA A 1133 42.34 28.87 4.72
C ALA A 1133 41.48 27.90 3.87
N VAL A 1134 40.56 27.19 4.52
CA VAL A 1134 39.60 26.26 3.89
C VAL A 1134 38.16 26.76 3.87
N GLY A 1135 37.93 27.93 4.44
CA GLY A 1135 36.62 28.54 4.55
C GLY A 1135 36.64 29.72 5.51
N VAL A 1136 35.46 30.14 5.93
CA VAL A 1136 35.28 31.25 6.88
C VAL A 1136 34.29 30.91 7.97
N GLU A 1137 34.39 31.59 9.10
CA GLU A 1137 33.38 31.55 10.15
C GLU A 1137 32.78 32.94 10.35
N PHE A 1138 31.44 32.98 10.39
CA PHE A 1138 30.66 34.14 10.77
C PHE A 1138 29.86 33.81 12.03
N ALA A 1139 30.30 34.37 13.16
CA ALA A 1139 29.63 34.19 14.43
C ALA A 1139 28.93 35.50 14.85
N GLY A 1140 27.66 35.39 15.26
CA GLY A 1140 26.79 36.53 15.58
C GLY A 1140 26.65 36.80 17.07
N THR A 1141 26.48 38.08 17.42
CA THR A 1141 26.04 38.49 18.76
C THR A 1141 24.60 38.05 19.04
N GLY A 1142 24.20 38.12 20.31
CA GLY A 1142 22.82 37.87 20.69
C GLY A 1142 21.85 38.96 20.24
N VAL A 1143 20.60 38.56 20.03
CA VAL A 1143 19.46 39.45 19.79
C VAL A 1143 19.31 40.43 20.95
N THR A 1144 19.44 39.94 22.19
CA THR A 1144 19.39 40.76 23.42
C THR A 1144 20.40 40.32 24.47
N SER A 1145 20.78 39.05 24.47
CA SER A 1145 21.63 38.48 25.51
C SER A 1145 23.04 39.09 25.50
N SER A 1146 23.64 39.24 26.67
CA SER A 1146 24.91 39.96 26.86
C SER A 1146 25.92 39.11 27.63
N THR A 1147 27.22 39.38 27.44
CA THR A 1147 28.29 38.60 28.07
C THR A 1147 29.13 39.41 29.05
N GLY A 1148 29.55 38.74 30.14
CA GLY A 1148 30.24 39.32 31.29
C GLY A 1148 31.40 40.27 30.99
N PRO A 1149 32.36 39.92 30.10
CA PRO A 1149 33.53 40.77 29.82
C PRO A 1149 33.20 42.14 29.25
N PHE A 1150 32.11 42.24 28.49
CA PHE A 1150 31.66 43.47 27.83
C PHE A 1150 30.52 44.15 28.61
N ASN A 1151 29.96 43.47 29.60
CA ASN A 1151 28.96 44.03 30.49
C ASN A 1151 29.57 45.16 31.33
N ARG A 1152 28.97 46.36 31.23
CA ARG A 1152 29.38 47.60 31.92
C ARG A 1152 30.63 48.29 31.37
N GLN A 1153 31.13 47.88 30.20
CA GLN A 1153 32.19 48.61 29.51
C GLN A 1153 31.63 49.83 28.77
N THR A 1154 32.43 50.89 28.64
CA THR A 1154 32.17 51.94 27.65
C THR A 1154 32.50 51.42 26.24
N PHE A 1155 32.01 52.10 25.21
CA PHE A 1155 32.30 51.76 23.81
C PHE A 1155 33.81 51.65 23.53
N ASP A 1156 34.62 52.57 24.07
CA ASP A 1156 36.08 52.57 23.89
C ASP A 1156 36.75 51.38 24.60
N GLN A 1157 36.27 51.01 25.80
CA GLN A 1157 36.78 49.85 26.54
C GLN A 1157 36.46 48.54 25.83
N ALA A 1158 35.25 48.43 25.26
CA ALA A 1158 34.85 47.29 24.44
C ALA A 1158 35.73 47.18 23.20
N THR A 1159 35.98 48.28 22.50
CA THR A 1159 36.84 48.30 21.31
C THR A 1159 38.28 47.90 21.63
N ASN A 1160 38.83 48.33 22.77
CA ASN A 1160 40.16 47.89 23.23
C ASN A 1160 40.19 46.40 23.57
N THR A 1161 39.12 45.88 24.18
CA THR A 1161 38.99 44.44 24.45
C THR A 1161 38.92 43.63 23.16
N SER A 1162 38.17 44.11 22.16
CA SER A 1162 38.13 43.54 20.80
C SER A 1162 39.51 43.48 20.16
N ALA A 1163 40.32 44.54 20.30
CA ALA A 1163 41.68 44.57 19.75
C ALA A 1163 42.60 43.52 20.40
N ILE A 1164 42.40 43.18 21.68
CA ILE A 1164 43.14 42.11 22.35
C ILE A 1164 42.78 40.75 21.75
N TYR A 1165 41.50 40.45 21.57
CA TYR A 1165 41.07 39.19 20.94
C TYR A 1165 41.65 39.02 19.54
N VAL A 1166 41.59 40.06 18.71
CA VAL A 1166 42.10 40.00 17.33
C VAL A 1166 43.63 39.85 17.30
N ARG A 1167 44.35 40.43 18.27
CA ARG A 1167 45.81 40.27 18.41
C ARG A 1167 46.19 38.85 18.82
N ASP A 1168 45.48 38.30 19.80
CA ASP A 1168 45.85 37.02 20.43
C ASP A 1168 45.52 35.80 19.53
N ASN A 1169 44.65 35.97 18.52
CA ASN A 1169 44.19 34.90 17.64
C ASN A 1169 44.62 35.14 16.19
N ILE A 1170 45.37 34.20 15.59
CA ILE A 1170 45.90 34.36 14.23
C ILE A 1170 44.81 34.33 13.14
N ASP A 1171 43.76 33.54 13.35
CA ASP A 1171 42.71 33.32 12.36
C ASP A 1171 41.59 34.39 12.40
N LEU A 1172 41.42 35.02 13.55
CA LEU A 1172 40.40 36.04 13.81
C LEU A 1172 40.75 37.37 13.12
N GLN A 1173 39.84 37.84 12.26
CA GLN A 1173 40.03 39.07 11.46
C GLN A 1173 39.25 40.26 12.00
N TRP A 1174 38.12 40.02 12.66
CA TRP A 1174 37.30 41.06 13.28
C TRP A 1174 36.57 40.54 14.51
N GLN A 1175 36.45 41.40 15.53
CA GLN A 1175 35.68 41.14 16.73
C GLN A 1175 34.93 42.40 17.17
N GLU A 1176 33.67 42.24 17.59
CA GLU A 1176 32.89 43.31 18.19
C GLU A 1176 31.99 42.77 19.31
N GLY A 1177 31.99 43.44 20.46
CA GLY A 1177 31.31 42.93 21.64
C GLY A 1177 30.37 43.89 22.37
N PHE A 1178 30.20 45.12 21.89
CA PHE A 1178 29.42 46.13 22.57
C PHE A 1178 27.93 46.05 22.20
N PHE A 1179 27.61 45.97 20.91
CA PHE A 1179 26.23 46.01 20.43
C PHE A 1179 25.58 44.64 20.30
N ARG A 1180 24.26 44.60 20.49
CA ARG A 1180 23.39 43.45 20.21
C ARG A 1180 22.78 43.57 18.82
N GLY A 1181 22.32 42.48 18.23
CA GLY A 1181 21.83 42.52 16.86
C GLY A 1181 21.74 41.17 16.17
N PHE A 1182 22.07 41.16 14.89
CA PHE A 1182 22.02 39.99 14.02
C PHE A 1182 22.91 40.25 12.79
N PHE A 1183 23.06 39.26 11.91
CA PHE A 1183 23.74 39.49 10.63
C PHE A 1183 22.96 38.89 9.47
N THR A 1184 23.15 39.46 8.28
CA THR A 1184 22.60 38.90 7.04
C THR A 1184 23.69 38.25 6.22
N LEU A 1185 23.37 37.11 5.60
CA LEU A 1185 24.24 36.41 4.67
C LEU A 1185 23.62 36.47 3.27
N GLU A 1186 24.18 37.32 2.42
CA GLU A 1186 23.79 37.46 1.01
C GLU A 1186 24.65 36.54 0.13
N VAL A 1187 24.02 35.62 -0.59
CA VAL A 1187 24.69 34.57 -1.35
C VAL A 1187 24.43 34.74 -2.84
N THR A 1188 25.51 34.76 -3.62
CA THR A 1188 25.50 34.74 -5.09
C THR A 1188 26.44 33.65 -5.61
N PRO A 1189 26.38 33.27 -6.90
CA PRO A 1189 27.34 32.31 -7.47
C PRO A 1189 28.81 32.74 -7.36
N LYS A 1190 29.08 34.04 -7.16
CA LYS A 1190 30.45 34.60 -7.15
C LYS A 1190 30.92 35.03 -5.77
N THR A 1191 29.99 35.42 -4.91
CA THR A 1191 30.29 36.06 -3.62
C THR A 1191 29.35 35.60 -2.53
N LEU A 1192 29.90 35.53 -1.32
CA LEU A 1192 29.18 35.38 -0.08
C LEU A 1192 29.45 36.63 0.77
N ASN A 1193 28.44 37.42 1.08
CA ASN A 1193 28.59 38.68 1.83
C ASN A 1193 27.85 38.61 3.17
N ALA A 1194 28.57 38.74 4.28
CA ALA A 1194 28.01 38.82 5.62
C ALA A 1194 28.00 40.27 6.10
N THR A 1195 26.82 40.80 6.43
CA THR A 1195 26.65 42.17 6.96
C THR A 1195 26.08 42.10 8.37
N TYR A 1196 26.82 42.64 9.34
CA TYR A 1196 26.44 42.65 10.75
C TYR A 1196 25.66 43.91 11.08
N TYR A 1197 24.44 43.75 11.60
CA TYR A 1197 23.56 44.84 12.02
C TYR A 1197 23.53 44.93 13.55
N SER A 1198 23.80 46.13 14.06
CA SER A 1198 23.86 46.44 15.48
C SER A 1198 22.72 47.38 15.87
N MET A 1199 22.02 47.02 16.95
CA MET A 1199 20.95 47.84 17.53
C MET A 1199 21.57 48.87 18.47
N ARG A 1200 21.20 50.15 18.31
CA ARG A 1200 21.73 51.23 19.18
C ARG A 1200 21.22 51.12 20.60
N ASN A 1201 20.00 50.62 20.77
CA ASN A 1201 19.38 50.48 22.06
C ASN A 1201 18.42 49.28 22.09
N VAL A 1202 18.51 48.48 23.16
CA VAL A 1202 17.64 47.34 23.43
C VAL A 1202 16.78 47.52 24.69
N THR A 1203 16.81 48.67 25.37
CA THR A 1203 16.07 48.88 26.63
C THR A 1203 14.60 49.25 26.45
N PHE A 1204 14.22 49.69 25.25
CA PHE A 1204 12.83 49.90 24.83
C PHE A 1204 12.66 49.49 23.36
N ARG A 1205 11.42 49.21 22.96
CA ARG A 1205 11.07 48.79 21.60
C ARG A 1205 11.31 49.90 20.57
N ASN A 1206 12.14 49.65 19.55
CA ASN A 1206 12.46 50.57 18.46
C ASN A 1206 13.04 49.84 17.23
N LEU A 1207 13.28 50.57 16.13
CA LEU A 1207 13.93 50.06 14.90
C LEU A 1207 15.23 50.81 14.58
N ASP A 1208 15.95 51.30 15.60
CA ASP A 1208 17.19 52.06 15.44
C ASP A 1208 18.41 51.11 15.41
N GLY A 1209 18.81 50.76 14.20
CA GLY A 1209 19.95 49.89 13.93
C GLY A 1209 20.84 50.42 12.80
N PHE A 1210 22.07 49.93 12.74
CA PHE A 1210 23.04 50.29 11.70
C PHE A 1210 23.92 49.09 11.33
N ALA A 1211 24.46 49.05 10.11
CA ALA A 1211 25.41 48.03 9.69
C ALA A 1211 26.80 48.33 10.27
N ALA A 1212 27.29 47.51 11.20
CA ALA A 1212 28.56 47.70 11.89
C ALA A 1212 29.78 47.33 11.03
N ALA A 1213 29.67 46.23 10.28
CA ALA A 1213 30.71 45.72 9.40
C ALA A 1213 30.10 44.85 8.28
N SER A 1214 30.81 44.76 7.15
CA SER A 1214 30.45 43.86 6.04
C SER A 1214 31.68 43.12 5.55
N PHE A 1215 31.55 41.83 5.31
CA PHE A 1215 32.63 40.94 4.94
C PHE A 1215 32.24 40.14 3.70
N THR A 1216 33.09 40.17 2.68
CA THR A 1216 32.86 39.46 1.42
C THR A 1216 33.85 38.31 1.28
N VAL A 1217 33.39 37.18 0.77
CA VAL A 1217 34.20 36.03 0.36
C VAL A 1217 33.94 35.79 -1.11
N HIS A 1218 35.00 35.63 -1.90
CA HIS A 1218 34.89 35.25 -3.30
C HIS A 1218 34.91 33.73 -3.46
N ALA A 1219 34.07 33.21 -4.36
CA ALA A 1219 34.03 31.78 -4.64
C ALA A 1219 35.41 31.29 -5.13
N GLY A 1220 35.93 30.26 -4.48
CA GLY A 1220 37.24 29.65 -4.73
C GLY A 1220 38.39 30.20 -3.90
N GLU A 1221 38.21 31.32 -3.18
CA GLU A 1221 39.28 31.92 -2.36
C GLU A 1221 39.37 31.35 -0.94
N ASN A 1222 38.25 30.90 -0.37
CA ASN A 1222 38.18 30.27 0.96
C ASN A 1222 38.62 31.14 2.15
N HIS A 1223 38.72 32.45 1.97
CA HIS A 1223 39.03 33.42 3.03
C HIS A 1223 38.27 34.72 2.83
N LEU A 1224 38.22 35.58 3.84
CA LEU A 1224 37.66 36.92 3.72
C LEU A 1224 38.45 37.75 2.70
N ALA A 1225 37.76 38.53 1.87
CA ALA A 1225 38.39 39.40 0.88
C ALA A 1225 39.31 40.42 1.55
N ARG A 1226 40.47 40.68 0.94
CA ARG A 1226 41.48 41.62 1.46
C ARG A 1226 41.46 42.94 0.67
N PRO A 1227 41.60 44.11 1.33
CA PRO A 1227 41.66 44.32 2.78
C PRO A 1227 40.33 43.97 3.47
N VAL A 1228 40.41 43.35 4.64
CA VAL A 1228 39.24 42.88 5.40
C VAL A 1228 38.27 44.04 5.65
N ALA A 1229 36.99 43.85 5.32
CA ALA A 1229 35.94 44.87 5.41
C ALA A 1229 36.27 46.20 4.70
N GLY A 1230 37.12 46.19 3.66
CA GLY A 1230 37.59 47.41 3.01
C GLY A 1230 38.56 48.25 3.84
N GLY A 1231 39.08 47.70 4.95
CA GLY A 1231 40.05 48.34 5.84
C GLY A 1231 39.45 49.22 6.94
N LYS A 1232 38.11 49.32 7.04
CA LYS A 1232 37.44 50.11 8.08
C LYS A 1232 36.11 49.50 8.50
N VAL A 1233 35.83 49.52 9.80
CA VAL A 1233 34.54 49.14 10.41
C VAL A 1233 33.98 50.31 11.23
N LEU A 1234 32.67 50.29 11.48
CA LEU A 1234 32.01 51.30 12.33
C LEU A 1234 32.07 50.94 13.82
N SER A 1235 32.24 49.65 14.15
CA SER A 1235 32.37 49.15 15.52
C SER A 1235 33.31 47.94 15.58
N GLY A 1236 33.94 47.72 16.74
CA GLY A 1236 34.88 46.63 16.98
C GLY A 1236 36.30 46.91 16.46
N ALA A 1237 37.12 45.86 16.42
CA ALA A 1237 38.51 45.94 16.01
C ALA A 1237 38.78 45.04 14.80
N LEU A 1238 39.49 45.56 13.79
CA LEU A 1238 40.03 44.78 12.67
C LEU A 1238 41.46 44.33 12.96
N LYS A 1239 41.87 43.23 12.35
CA LYS A 1239 43.27 42.79 12.37
C LYS A 1239 44.14 43.80 11.63
N SER A 1240 45.12 44.38 12.33
CA SER A 1240 46.09 45.28 11.73
C SER A 1240 46.95 44.52 10.71
N GLN A 1241 47.30 45.14 9.59
CA GLN A 1241 48.14 44.54 8.53
C GLN A 1241 49.61 44.33 8.93
N GLY A 1242 49.93 44.24 10.22
CA GLY A 1242 51.29 44.09 10.73
C GLY A 1242 51.30 43.39 12.06
N VAL A 1243 51.43 42.06 12.02
CA VAL A 1243 52.10 41.30 13.08
C VAL A 1243 53.32 40.70 12.39
N ASN A 1244 54.48 41.33 12.62
CA ASN A 1244 55.79 40.76 12.28
C ASN A 1244 56.12 39.63 13.25
#